data_AF-A0A0N5AKW0-F1
#
_entry.id   AF-A0A0N5AKW0-F1
#
_cell.length_a   1.000
_cell.length_b   1.000
_cell.length_c   1.000
_cell.angle_alpha   90.00
_cell.angle_beta   90.00
_cell.angle_gamma   90.00
#
_symmetry.space_group_name_H-M   'P 1'
#
loop_
_entity.id
_entity.type
_entity.pdbx_description
1 polymer ?
#
loop_
_entity_poly.entity_id
_entity_poly.type
_entity_poly.pdbx_seq_one_letter_code
_entity_poly.pdbx_strand_id
1 'polypeptide(L)'
;MFACLALSAYQKAYKTDDTLFWKSPSALFGLGLVYFHFRAYPFAAETFNYLLYSYPDLECVVEVYSRLGFIYKNLEVYDLSFNAALNCSYDSWFLPKIELHFQIAHCYDCAGDLEKAFTEYRTLLSDPNTQLKGLVVELFEIICKHDYSLGWICYRTDCPRQNRPQKILDAEGYLIQSRDLEPSCGKTYYYLGRCYGELPERARDAFVNYRESIDKSEADADTWCSIGVLYQQQNQPMDALQVNLMKYSYYSYTSDIPGSFSLLSTVHLPITASAEEILDECEKRIKNPSEFKEIFEERVPPPKPPNLPTEHLTDEQVNRFFGFCCCNESELLRRKTYVVIIEQKKDAFSMELQNFCKNKPIILIRGLTAALRMDLAIFSTKSFLEFPDHPVCVELRTQYRMSSPDINVDHLGKPTWSCYSAPSKTDIRDYAQYQAQHFQHCLKEEAEKLRSAGAKYGGTTQSDSNNTLKFGVNVDLSDENKFHKQFNELSKLPPFCRPAAGCNMLTHLGHSVVGMSNVQLYLKVPGSRTPGHQEDNCLASVNINIGPGDCEWFAVSYEYWGLMRKMLKKRDLDFLKGSWWPNYEDLINAGIPVHRFIQRAGDVVYVGSGCIHWVQSLGWCNNISWSVGRRKHYTNFLLNMHLSWQLARNIRFSDQKLYTLIKNMLIRSLAYSKMVYDMVVAAGKTVQMHSRHKGDSSPYCSVCEVEVWNLVFAKPENGKYIVYCVQCARNADLNNFRVLQQYTFEELSATYDNFRLYPVRNLFIKIKNIFYYHLFQLDHIFLANFIE
;
A
#
# COMPACT_ATOMS: atom_id res chain seq x y z
N MET A 1 3.23 14.55 -7.39
CA MET A 1 4.72 14.61 -7.40
C MET A 1 5.23 15.56 -8.47
N PHE A 2 4.75 15.42 -9.72
CA PHE A 2 5.05 16.36 -10.81
C PHE A 2 4.63 17.79 -10.51
N ALA A 3 3.45 18.03 -9.91
CA ALA A 3 2.99 19.38 -9.55
C ALA A 3 3.90 20.13 -8.55
N CYS A 4 4.51 19.44 -7.57
CA CYS A 4 5.44 20.06 -6.61
C CYS A 4 6.77 20.47 -7.26
N LEU A 5 7.29 19.64 -8.17
CA LEU A 5 8.51 19.96 -8.93
C LEU A 5 8.24 21.08 -9.94
N ALA A 6 7.07 21.06 -10.59
CA ALA A 6 6.63 22.11 -11.49
C ALA A 6 6.46 23.45 -10.76
N LEU A 7 5.82 23.49 -9.59
CA LEU A 7 5.70 24.72 -8.79
C LEU A 7 7.06 25.31 -8.43
N SER A 8 8.01 24.46 -8.01
CA SER A 8 9.38 24.89 -7.70
C SER A 8 10.10 25.42 -8.95
N ALA A 9 9.86 24.84 -10.12
CA ALA A 9 10.41 25.31 -11.39
C ALA A 9 9.81 26.66 -11.80
N TYR A 10 8.49 26.84 -11.73
CA TYR A 10 7.83 28.12 -12.02
C TYR A 10 8.25 29.22 -11.04
N GLN A 11 8.36 28.92 -9.73
CA GLN A 11 8.88 29.86 -8.73
C GLN A 11 10.34 30.26 -8.99
N LYS A 12 11.16 29.34 -9.51
CA LYS A 12 12.53 29.64 -9.89
C LYS A 12 12.60 30.47 -11.17
N ALA A 13 11.76 30.18 -12.16
CA ALA A 13 11.66 30.95 -13.40
C ALA A 13 11.20 32.38 -13.11
N TYR A 14 10.15 32.56 -12.31
CA TYR A 14 9.67 33.85 -11.81
C TYR A 14 10.79 34.66 -11.11
N LYS A 15 11.58 34.02 -10.24
CA LYS A 15 12.71 34.67 -9.54
C LYS A 15 13.88 35.03 -10.46
N THR A 16 14.00 34.38 -11.62
CA THR A 16 15.12 34.60 -12.54
C THR A 16 14.82 35.78 -13.46
N ASP A 17 13.59 35.87 -13.97
CA ASP A 17 13.12 37.01 -14.77
C ASP A 17 11.60 37.16 -14.64
N ASP A 18 11.18 38.01 -13.69
CA ASP A 18 9.77 38.31 -13.43
C ASP A 18 9.10 38.94 -14.66
N THR A 19 9.82 39.82 -15.36
CA THR A 19 9.24 40.60 -16.47
C THR A 19 8.91 39.77 -17.70
N LEU A 20 9.69 38.71 -17.96
CA LEU A 20 9.47 37.79 -19.07
C LEU A 20 8.47 36.70 -18.72
N PHE A 21 8.39 36.30 -17.43
CA PHE A 21 7.53 35.23 -16.95
C PHE A 21 6.05 35.50 -17.22
N TRP A 22 5.55 36.69 -16.85
CA TRP A 22 4.13 37.06 -17.08
C TRP A 22 3.81 37.36 -18.55
N LYS A 23 4.83 37.51 -19.39
CA LYS A 23 4.66 37.68 -20.85
C LYS A 23 4.63 36.35 -21.61
N SER A 24 4.79 35.22 -20.92
CA SER A 24 4.75 33.90 -21.56
C SER A 24 3.39 33.23 -21.32
N PRO A 25 2.56 33.04 -22.37
CA PRO A 25 1.26 32.37 -22.23
C PRO A 25 1.41 30.91 -21.74
N SER A 26 2.45 30.21 -22.17
CA SER A 26 2.74 28.83 -21.71
C SER A 26 3.13 28.78 -20.23
N ALA A 27 3.86 29.77 -19.72
CA ALA A 27 4.22 29.83 -18.30
C ALA A 27 3.00 30.11 -17.41
N LEU A 28 2.12 31.02 -17.85
CA LEU A 28 0.86 31.34 -17.18
C LEU A 28 -0.09 30.13 -17.15
N PHE A 29 -0.29 29.48 -18.30
CA PHE A 29 -1.12 28.27 -18.39
C PHE A 29 -0.60 27.16 -17.48
N GLY A 30 0.71 26.89 -17.55
CA GLY A 30 1.37 25.88 -16.72
C GLY A 30 1.33 26.19 -15.22
N LEU A 31 1.46 27.46 -14.82
CA LEU A 31 1.32 27.88 -13.44
C LEU A 31 -0.13 27.71 -12.93
N GLY A 32 -1.12 28.08 -13.75
CA GLY A 32 -2.54 27.87 -13.47
C GLY A 32 -2.87 26.39 -13.25
N LEU A 33 -2.34 25.49 -14.09
CA LEU A 33 -2.48 24.03 -13.92
C LEU A 33 -1.87 23.54 -12.60
N VAL A 34 -0.72 24.08 -12.22
CA VAL A 34 -0.08 23.74 -10.95
C VAL A 34 -0.97 24.14 -9.77
N TYR A 35 -1.47 25.39 -9.74
CA TYR A 35 -2.40 25.82 -8.69
C TYR A 35 -3.68 25.00 -8.65
N PHE A 36 -4.23 24.68 -9.83
CA PHE A 36 -5.40 23.82 -9.97
C PHE A 36 -5.18 22.44 -9.32
N HIS A 37 -4.05 21.77 -9.59
CA HIS A 37 -3.73 20.47 -8.99
C HIS A 37 -3.49 20.53 -7.46
N PHE A 38 -3.08 21.69 -6.93
CA PHE A 38 -2.96 21.92 -5.49
C PHE A 38 -4.29 22.30 -4.82
N ARG A 39 -5.40 22.37 -5.57
CA ARG A 39 -6.70 22.89 -5.11
C ARG A 39 -6.61 24.33 -4.57
N ALA A 40 -5.60 25.08 -5.02
CA ALA A 40 -5.41 26.49 -4.71
C ALA A 40 -6.30 27.34 -5.64
N TYR A 41 -7.60 27.09 -5.57
CA TYR A 41 -8.61 27.56 -6.53
C TYR A 41 -8.61 29.09 -6.76
N PRO A 42 -8.45 29.97 -5.75
CA PRO A 42 -8.39 31.40 -5.98
C PRO A 42 -7.19 31.82 -6.87
N PHE A 43 -6.00 31.27 -6.59
CA PHE A 43 -4.78 31.57 -7.35
C PHE A 43 -4.82 30.97 -8.77
N ALA A 44 -5.43 29.79 -8.91
CA ALA A 44 -5.68 29.20 -10.22
C ALA A 44 -6.63 30.08 -11.06
N ALA A 45 -7.72 30.56 -10.45
CA ALA A 45 -8.68 31.45 -11.11
C ALA A 45 -8.01 32.73 -11.60
N GLU A 46 -7.26 33.40 -10.72
CA GLU A 46 -6.56 34.64 -11.03
C GLU A 46 -5.57 34.46 -12.20
N THR A 47 -4.75 33.40 -12.15
CA THR A 47 -3.76 33.11 -13.20
C THR A 47 -4.43 32.80 -14.54
N PHE A 48 -5.51 32.02 -14.53
CA PHE A 48 -6.26 31.67 -15.74
C PHE A 48 -7.02 32.87 -16.33
N ASN A 49 -7.64 33.72 -15.50
CA ASN A 49 -8.26 34.96 -15.98
C ASN A 49 -7.22 35.91 -16.57
N TYR A 50 -6.04 36.02 -15.96
CA TYR A 50 -4.96 36.85 -16.49
C TYR A 50 -4.47 36.36 -17.86
N LEU A 51 -4.36 35.03 -18.03
CA LEU A 51 -4.04 34.40 -19.31
C LEU A 51 -5.11 34.73 -20.37
N LEU A 52 -6.39 34.58 -20.04
CA LEU A 52 -7.50 34.88 -20.97
C LEU A 52 -7.56 36.36 -21.34
N TYR A 53 -7.31 37.26 -20.38
CA TYR A 53 -7.29 38.69 -20.62
C TYR A 53 -6.13 39.12 -21.52
N SER A 54 -4.96 38.53 -21.31
CA SER A 54 -3.73 38.91 -22.03
C SER A 54 -3.61 38.23 -23.39
N TYR A 55 -4.19 37.03 -23.56
CA TYR A 55 -4.06 36.20 -24.75
C TYR A 55 -5.39 35.49 -25.10
N PRO A 56 -6.40 36.24 -25.60
CA PRO A 56 -7.74 35.70 -25.82
C PRO A 56 -7.84 34.70 -26.99
N ASP A 57 -6.86 34.67 -27.89
CA ASP A 57 -6.89 33.87 -29.13
C ASP A 57 -6.09 32.56 -29.05
N LEU A 58 -5.68 32.11 -27.85
CA LEU A 58 -4.92 30.87 -27.70
C LEU A 58 -5.78 29.63 -27.94
N GLU A 59 -5.21 28.60 -28.57
CA GLU A 59 -5.89 27.31 -28.77
C GLU A 59 -6.34 26.64 -27.46
N CYS A 60 -5.63 26.91 -26.35
CA CYS A 60 -5.96 26.37 -25.03
C CYS A 60 -7.06 27.14 -24.27
N VAL A 61 -7.67 28.17 -24.84
CA VAL A 61 -8.69 29.00 -24.16
C VAL A 61 -9.88 28.18 -23.69
N VAL A 62 -10.32 27.21 -24.49
CA VAL A 62 -11.41 26.26 -24.16
C VAL A 62 -11.06 25.44 -22.91
N GLU A 63 -9.79 25.03 -22.81
CA GLU A 63 -9.22 24.22 -21.72
C GLU A 63 -9.08 25.03 -20.41
N VAL A 64 -8.90 26.35 -20.55
CA VAL A 64 -8.86 27.30 -19.43
C VAL A 64 -10.28 27.58 -18.91
N TYR A 65 -11.24 27.83 -19.81
CA TYR A 65 -12.64 28.05 -19.45
C TYR A 65 -13.27 26.83 -18.76
N SER A 66 -13.00 25.61 -19.22
CA SER A 66 -13.52 24.39 -18.58
C SER A 66 -13.00 24.21 -17.15
N ARG A 67 -11.72 24.53 -16.90
CA ARG A 67 -11.13 24.54 -15.54
C ARG A 67 -11.64 25.69 -14.69
N LEU A 68 -11.82 26.88 -15.25
CA LEU A 68 -12.42 28.01 -14.53
C LEU A 68 -13.84 27.68 -14.06
N GLY A 69 -14.65 27.03 -14.89
CA GLY A 69 -15.96 26.50 -14.47
C GLY A 69 -15.85 25.60 -13.23
N PHE A 70 -14.95 24.62 -13.26
CA PHE A 70 -14.72 23.75 -12.10
C PHE A 70 -14.22 24.52 -10.87
N ILE A 71 -13.27 25.44 -11.05
CA ILE A 71 -12.71 26.28 -10.00
C ILE A 71 -13.81 27.12 -9.33
N TYR A 72 -14.59 27.86 -10.10
CA TYR A 72 -15.64 28.74 -9.58
C TYR A 72 -16.77 27.98 -8.91
N LYS A 73 -17.11 26.78 -9.40
CA LYS A 73 -18.02 25.87 -8.70
C LYS A 73 -17.50 25.51 -7.29
N ASN A 74 -16.22 25.18 -7.16
CA ASN A 74 -15.62 24.85 -5.85
C ASN A 74 -15.43 26.08 -4.94
N LEU A 75 -15.46 27.29 -5.52
CA LEU A 75 -15.46 28.56 -4.79
C LEU A 75 -16.87 29.08 -4.49
N GLU A 76 -17.91 28.34 -4.88
CA GLU A 76 -19.33 28.72 -4.73
C GLU A 76 -19.70 30.03 -5.46
N VAL A 77 -18.96 30.40 -6.51
CA VAL A 77 -19.22 31.58 -7.34
C VAL A 77 -19.90 31.16 -8.65
N TYR A 78 -21.16 30.77 -8.54
CA TYR A 78 -21.90 30.08 -9.61
C TYR A 78 -22.09 30.92 -10.89
N ASP A 79 -22.24 32.24 -10.79
CA ASP A 79 -22.37 33.12 -11.96
C ASP A 79 -21.10 33.12 -12.84
N LEU A 80 -19.92 33.10 -12.21
CA LEU A 80 -18.65 33.04 -12.93
C LEU A 80 -18.38 31.63 -13.48
N SER A 81 -18.79 30.59 -12.74
CA SER A 81 -18.77 29.20 -13.21
C SER A 81 -19.58 29.04 -14.48
N PHE A 82 -20.79 29.62 -14.49
CA PHE A 82 -21.70 29.61 -15.62
C PHE A 82 -21.13 30.33 -16.84
N ASN A 83 -20.66 31.57 -16.66
CA ASN A 83 -20.05 32.34 -17.73
C ASN A 83 -18.82 31.65 -18.32
N ALA A 84 -17.98 31.00 -17.49
CA ALA A 84 -16.84 30.25 -17.99
C ALA A 84 -17.27 29.04 -18.82
N ALA A 85 -18.28 28.30 -18.38
CA ALA A 85 -18.78 27.14 -19.09
C ALA A 85 -19.49 27.48 -20.43
N LEU A 86 -20.23 28.60 -20.50
CA LEU A 86 -20.84 29.09 -21.74
C LEU A 86 -19.82 29.47 -22.82
N ASN A 87 -18.64 29.94 -22.42
CA ASN A 87 -17.57 30.33 -23.34
C ASN A 87 -16.77 29.12 -23.90
N CYS A 88 -17.14 27.89 -23.53
CA CYS A 88 -16.56 26.66 -24.06
C CYS A 88 -17.29 26.23 -25.34
N SER A 89 -16.90 26.78 -26.50
CA SER A 89 -17.57 26.49 -27.78
C SER A 89 -17.24 25.12 -28.39
N TYR A 90 -16.21 24.42 -27.90
CA TYR A 90 -15.69 23.14 -28.43
C TYR A 90 -15.42 22.13 -27.30
N ASP A 91 -15.21 20.85 -27.64
CA ASP A 91 -14.85 19.80 -26.68
C ASP A 91 -13.47 20.08 -26.05
N SER A 92 -13.40 20.06 -24.72
CA SER A 92 -12.17 20.16 -23.93
C SER A 92 -11.62 18.77 -23.63
N TRP A 93 -10.29 18.60 -23.69
CA TRP A 93 -9.63 17.37 -23.24
C TRP A 93 -9.81 17.11 -21.74
N PHE A 94 -10.05 18.15 -20.95
CA PHE A 94 -10.28 18.06 -19.51
C PHE A 94 -11.71 17.68 -19.14
N LEU A 95 -12.71 18.22 -19.87
CA LEU A 95 -14.12 17.89 -19.66
C LEU A 95 -14.83 17.82 -21.03
N PRO A 96 -15.38 16.65 -21.43
CA PRO A 96 -16.17 16.56 -22.64
C PRO A 96 -17.43 17.44 -22.51
N LYS A 97 -17.97 17.92 -23.63
CA LYS A 97 -19.10 18.86 -23.66
C LYS A 97 -20.30 18.40 -22.82
N ILE A 98 -20.62 17.10 -22.84
CA ILE A 98 -21.70 16.52 -22.03
C ILE A 98 -21.48 16.69 -20.52
N GLU A 99 -20.25 16.47 -20.04
CA GLU A 99 -19.89 16.62 -18.63
C GLU A 99 -19.90 18.11 -18.26
N LEU A 100 -19.43 18.98 -19.14
CA LEU A 100 -19.48 20.43 -18.92
C LEU A 100 -20.92 20.92 -18.72
N HIS A 101 -21.86 20.51 -19.57
CA HIS A 101 -23.26 20.88 -19.43
C HIS A 101 -23.90 20.25 -18.16
N PHE A 102 -23.50 19.04 -17.76
CA PHE A 102 -23.90 18.49 -16.46
C PHE A 102 -23.42 19.38 -15.29
N GLN A 103 -22.17 19.88 -15.35
CA GLN A 103 -21.63 20.79 -14.35
C GLN A 103 -22.38 22.13 -14.32
N ILE A 104 -22.82 22.65 -15.48
CA ILE A 104 -23.69 23.84 -15.59
C ILE A 104 -25.01 23.62 -14.84
N ALA A 105 -25.71 22.53 -15.17
CA ALA A 105 -27.00 22.20 -14.55
C ALA A 105 -26.86 22.03 -13.03
N HIS A 106 -25.75 21.43 -12.58
CA HIS A 106 -25.46 21.29 -11.16
C HIS A 106 -25.12 22.61 -10.46
N CYS A 107 -24.52 23.58 -11.14
CA CYS A 107 -24.30 24.91 -10.58
C CYS A 107 -25.64 25.61 -10.33
N TYR A 108 -26.62 25.49 -11.24
CA TYR A 108 -27.97 25.99 -11.01
C TYR A 108 -28.66 25.30 -9.83
N ASP A 109 -28.47 23.99 -9.68
CA ASP A 109 -28.98 23.25 -8.52
C ASP A 109 -28.38 23.76 -7.20
N CYS A 110 -27.05 23.90 -7.12
CA CYS A 110 -26.37 24.44 -5.94
C CYS A 110 -26.75 25.90 -5.66
N ALA A 111 -27.01 26.71 -6.68
CA ALA A 111 -27.47 28.09 -6.56
C ALA A 111 -28.96 28.21 -6.16
N GLY A 112 -29.71 27.10 -6.17
CA GLY A 112 -31.13 27.06 -5.81
C GLY A 112 -32.10 27.45 -6.94
N ASP A 113 -31.62 27.68 -8.17
CA ASP A 113 -32.46 27.96 -9.34
C ASP A 113 -32.90 26.64 -10.00
N LEU A 114 -33.88 25.99 -9.34
CA LEU A 114 -34.34 24.65 -9.69
C LEU A 114 -34.99 24.57 -11.09
N GLU A 115 -35.61 25.64 -11.57
CA GLU A 115 -36.25 25.68 -12.90
C GLU A 115 -35.21 25.63 -14.04
N LYS A 116 -34.14 26.41 -13.91
CA LYS A 116 -33.04 26.37 -14.88
C LYS A 116 -32.26 25.07 -14.81
N ALA A 117 -31.98 24.58 -13.59
CA ALA A 117 -31.34 23.28 -13.40
C ALA A 117 -32.13 22.16 -14.10
N PHE A 118 -33.46 22.15 -13.93
CA PHE A 118 -34.33 21.16 -14.54
C PHE A 118 -34.32 21.22 -16.07
N THR A 119 -34.40 22.43 -16.65
CA THR A 119 -34.35 22.65 -18.10
C THR A 119 -33.03 22.16 -18.70
N GLU A 120 -31.90 22.48 -18.08
CA GLU A 120 -30.58 22.07 -18.55
C GLU A 120 -30.38 20.54 -18.47
N TYR A 121 -30.71 19.93 -17.32
CA TYR A 121 -30.65 18.47 -17.17
C TYR A 121 -31.53 17.72 -18.18
N ARG A 122 -32.72 18.26 -18.50
CA ARG A 122 -33.64 17.67 -19.48
C ARG A 122 -33.16 17.83 -20.93
N THR A 123 -32.51 18.95 -21.23
CA THR A 123 -31.97 19.22 -22.57
C THR A 123 -30.84 18.25 -22.91
N LEU A 124 -30.00 17.90 -21.92
CA LEU A 124 -28.92 16.92 -22.06
C LEU A 124 -29.40 15.49 -22.35
N LEU A 125 -30.51 15.08 -21.73
CA LEU A 125 -31.15 13.78 -21.98
C LEU A 125 -31.81 13.69 -23.36
N SER A 126 -32.05 14.84 -24.01
CA SER A 126 -32.71 14.93 -25.31
C SER A 126 -31.72 15.00 -26.49
N ASP A 127 -30.41 15.07 -26.24
CA ASP A 127 -29.36 15.12 -27.27
C ASP A 127 -29.24 13.76 -28.01
N PRO A 128 -29.19 13.72 -29.36
CA PRO A 128 -28.98 12.48 -30.11
C PRO A 128 -27.70 11.71 -29.73
N ASN A 129 -26.66 12.40 -29.24
CA ASN A 129 -25.39 11.78 -28.84
C ASN A 129 -25.48 11.05 -27.48
N THR A 130 -26.43 11.41 -26.61
CA THR A 130 -26.76 10.67 -25.38
C THR A 130 -27.67 9.46 -25.63
N GLN A 131 -28.31 9.37 -26.82
CA GLN A 131 -29.16 8.24 -27.21
C GLN A 131 -28.40 7.02 -27.74
N LEU A 132 -27.06 7.06 -27.85
CA LEU A 132 -26.20 5.89 -28.09
C LEU A 132 -26.13 5.01 -26.83
N LYS A 133 -27.28 4.47 -26.43
CA LYS A 133 -27.42 3.46 -25.38
C LYS A 133 -26.65 2.21 -25.82
N GLY A 134 -25.42 2.04 -25.34
CA GLY A 134 -24.77 0.71 -25.35
C GLY A 134 -23.27 0.60 -25.58
N LEU A 135 -22.49 1.67 -25.77
CA LEU A 135 -21.08 1.52 -26.19
C LEU A 135 -19.99 2.13 -25.29
N VAL A 136 -20.33 2.90 -24.25
CA VAL A 136 -19.31 3.53 -23.37
C VAL A 136 -19.77 3.55 -21.91
N VAL A 137 -19.00 2.92 -21.01
CA VAL A 137 -19.28 2.84 -19.55
C VAL A 137 -19.38 4.22 -18.90
N GLU A 138 -18.57 5.18 -19.36
CA GLU A 138 -18.55 6.55 -18.82
C GLU A 138 -19.86 7.33 -19.07
N LEU A 139 -20.59 7.04 -20.16
CA LEU A 139 -21.90 7.66 -20.40
C LEU A 139 -22.98 7.17 -19.42
N PHE A 140 -22.93 5.91 -18.98
CA PHE A 140 -23.91 5.37 -18.03
C PHE A 140 -23.85 6.06 -16.66
N GLU A 141 -22.63 6.31 -16.17
CA GLU A 141 -22.43 7.02 -14.90
C GLU A 141 -22.96 8.47 -14.98
N ILE A 142 -22.71 9.14 -16.10
CA ILE A 142 -23.17 10.51 -16.35
C ILE A 142 -24.70 10.52 -16.42
N ILE A 143 -25.34 9.67 -17.23
CA ILE A 143 -26.80 9.61 -17.36
C ILE A 143 -27.46 9.25 -16.02
N CYS A 144 -26.90 8.31 -15.25
CA CYS A 144 -27.36 8.01 -13.90
C CYS A 144 -27.32 9.24 -12.99
N LYS A 145 -26.25 10.06 -13.07
CA LYS A 145 -26.14 11.32 -12.32
C LYS A 145 -27.22 12.33 -12.71
N HIS A 146 -27.58 12.40 -13.99
CA HIS A 146 -28.67 13.24 -14.45
C HIS A 146 -30.02 12.79 -13.87
N ASP A 147 -30.32 11.50 -13.99
CA ASP A 147 -31.61 10.94 -13.60
C ASP A 147 -31.87 11.08 -12.10
N TYR A 148 -30.89 10.80 -11.23
CA TYR A 148 -31.10 11.04 -9.80
C TYR A 148 -31.21 12.53 -9.45
N SER A 149 -30.49 13.40 -10.18
CA SER A 149 -30.55 14.86 -9.96
C SER A 149 -31.92 15.42 -10.34
N LEU A 150 -32.48 14.99 -11.47
CA LEU A 150 -33.85 15.34 -11.87
C LEU A 150 -34.87 14.84 -10.87
N GLY A 151 -34.72 13.59 -10.39
CA GLY A 151 -35.55 13.05 -9.32
C GLY A 151 -35.50 13.90 -8.06
N TRP A 152 -34.31 14.32 -7.65
CA TRP A 152 -34.12 15.15 -6.47
C TRP A 152 -34.66 16.58 -6.64
N ILE A 153 -34.56 17.16 -7.83
CA ILE A 153 -35.17 18.46 -8.16
C ILE A 153 -36.70 18.35 -8.10
N CYS A 154 -37.30 17.33 -8.72
CA CYS A 154 -38.75 17.07 -8.67
C CYS A 154 -39.23 16.97 -7.22
N TYR A 155 -38.48 16.27 -6.36
CA TYR A 155 -38.78 16.13 -4.94
C TYR A 155 -38.64 17.45 -4.15
N ARG A 156 -37.62 18.28 -4.44
CA ARG A 156 -37.40 19.56 -3.75
C ARG A 156 -38.23 20.72 -4.27
N THR A 157 -38.82 20.60 -5.47
CA THR A 157 -39.63 21.67 -6.07
C THR A 157 -40.85 21.93 -5.21
N ASP A 158 -41.01 23.17 -4.75
CA ASP A 158 -42.17 23.58 -3.97
C ASP A 158 -43.43 23.56 -4.85
N CYS A 159 -44.54 23.09 -4.30
CA CYS A 159 -45.80 22.99 -5.02
C CYS A 159 -47.00 23.00 -4.07
N PRO A 160 -48.19 23.42 -4.54
CA PRO A 160 -49.41 23.31 -3.75
C PRO A 160 -49.64 21.87 -3.29
N ARG A 161 -50.15 21.68 -2.06
CA ARG A 161 -50.37 20.33 -1.47
C ARG A 161 -51.12 19.35 -2.37
N GLN A 162 -52.02 19.84 -3.21
CA GLN A 162 -52.80 19.02 -4.16
C GLN A 162 -51.93 18.40 -5.26
N ASN A 163 -50.81 19.04 -5.62
CA ASN A 163 -49.89 18.61 -6.67
C ASN A 163 -48.67 17.85 -6.13
N ARG A 164 -48.49 17.80 -4.79
CA ARG A 164 -47.36 17.12 -4.14
C ARG A 164 -47.28 15.62 -4.48
N PRO A 165 -48.38 14.85 -4.47
CA PRO A 165 -48.31 13.44 -4.85
C PRO A 165 -47.81 13.23 -6.29
N GLN A 166 -48.21 14.10 -7.23
CA GLN A 166 -47.74 14.04 -8.61
C GLN A 166 -46.24 14.32 -8.71
N LYS A 167 -45.71 15.28 -7.96
CA LYS A 167 -44.26 15.58 -7.92
C LYS A 167 -43.43 14.43 -7.34
N ILE A 168 -43.95 13.71 -6.35
CA ILE A 168 -43.30 12.52 -5.80
C ILE A 168 -43.28 11.39 -6.84
N LEU A 169 -44.37 11.18 -7.58
CA LEU A 169 -44.44 10.20 -8.67
C LEU A 169 -43.47 10.55 -9.81
N ASP A 170 -43.40 11.82 -10.19
CA ASP A 170 -42.44 12.28 -11.21
C ASP A 170 -40.99 12.04 -10.74
N ALA A 171 -40.69 12.32 -9.47
CA ALA A 171 -39.39 12.05 -8.86
C ALA A 171 -39.04 10.55 -8.84
N GLU A 172 -40.00 9.70 -8.45
CA GLU A 172 -39.86 8.25 -8.44
C GLU A 172 -39.53 7.71 -9.84
N GLY A 173 -40.20 8.23 -10.88
CA GLY A 173 -39.96 7.84 -12.27
C GLY A 173 -38.50 8.01 -12.70
N TYR A 174 -37.90 9.17 -12.44
CA TYR A 174 -36.48 9.41 -12.75
C TYR A 174 -35.53 8.59 -11.86
N LEU A 175 -35.84 8.42 -10.59
CA LEU A 175 -35.01 7.66 -9.66
C LEU A 175 -34.99 6.15 -9.97
N ILE A 176 -36.09 5.59 -10.46
CA ILE A 176 -36.13 4.20 -10.95
C ILE A 176 -35.24 4.04 -12.18
N GLN A 177 -35.27 4.99 -13.12
CA GLN A 177 -34.38 4.98 -14.29
C GLN A 177 -32.91 5.04 -13.87
N SER A 178 -32.57 5.93 -12.93
CA SER A 178 -31.21 5.98 -12.35
C SER A 178 -30.79 4.65 -11.73
N ARG A 179 -31.69 3.99 -10.98
CA ARG A 179 -31.42 2.70 -10.34
C ARG A 179 -31.19 1.58 -11.35
N ASP A 180 -31.96 1.56 -12.43
CA ASP A 180 -31.86 0.54 -13.47
C ASP A 180 -30.57 0.71 -14.30
N LEU A 181 -30.05 1.95 -14.41
CA LEU A 181 -28.77 2.25 -15.05
C LEU A 181 -27.57 1.91 -14.16
N GLU A 182 -27.61 2.28 -12.87
CA GLU A 182 -26.52 2.06 -11.92
C GLU A 182 -27.03 1.54 -10.56
N PRO A 183 -27.18 0.21 -10.40
CA PRO A 183 -27.67 -0.40 -9.17
C PRO A 183 -26.75 -0.20 -7.95
N SER A 184 -25.50 0.25 -8.14
CA SER A 184 -24.58 0.50 -7.03
C SER A 184 -24.69 1.91 -6.44
N CYS A 185 -25.48 2.82 -7.03
CA CYS A 185 -25.57 4.21 -6.61
C CYS A 185 -26.38 4.38 -5.30
N GLY A 186 -25.71 4.52 -4.15
CA GLY A 186 -26.38 4.72 -2.86
C GLY A 186 -27.25 5.99 -2.77
N LYS A 187 -26.88 7.09 -3.46
CA LYS A 187 -27.69 8.33 -3.49
C LYS A 187 -29.07 8.12 -4.08
N THR A 188 -29.19 7.30 -5.12
CA THR A 188 -30.47 6.97 -5.74
C THR A 188 -31.41 6.28 -4.75
N TYR A 189 -30.87 5.34 -3.94
CA TYR A 189 -31.61 4.67 -2.88
C TYR A 189 -31.98 5.63 -1.74
N TYR A 190 -31.11 6.57 -1.36
CA TYR A 190 -31.47 7.60 -0.38
C TYR A 190 -32.63 8.48 -0.85
N TYR A 191 -32.59 8.98 -2.09
CA TYR A 191 -33.67 9.81 -2.64
C TYR A 191 -34.98 9.03 -2.82
N LEU A 192 -34.94 7.76 -3.23
CA LEU A 192 -36.13 6.89 -3.23
C LEU A 192 -36.70 6.72 -1.82
N GLY A 193 -35.84 6.56 -0.82
CA GLY A 193 -36.23 6.54 0.58
C GLY A 193 -36.96 7.81 1.02
N ARG A 194 -36.48 8.98 0.56
CA ARG A 194 -37.12 10.28 0.83
C ARG A 194 -38.49 10.41 0.17
N CYS A 195 -38.62 9.99 -1.09
CA CYS A 195 -39.91 9.97 -1.80
C CYS A 195 -40.93 9.09 -1.08
N TYR A 196 -40.55 7.86 -0.71
CA TYR A 196 -41.45 6.93 -0.03
C TYR A 196 -41.74 7.32 1.41
N GLY A 197 -40.81 8.01 2.09
CA GLY A 197 -40.99 8.49 3.45
C GLY A 197 -42.05 9.59 3.59
N GLU A 198 -42.41 10.30 2.51
CA GLU A 198 -43.52 11.26 2.53
C GLU A 198 -44.90 10.61 2.39
N LEU A 199 -44.94 9.33 1.98
CA LEU A 199 -46.15 8.56 1.76
C LEU A 199 -46.35 7.56 2.92
N PRO A 200 -47.30 7.80 3.84
CA PRO A 200 -47.50 6.94 5.02
C PRO A 200 -47.69 5.45 4.68
N GLU A 201 -48.34 5.15 3.57
CA GLU A 201 -48.60 3.81 3.06
C GLU A 201 -47.35 3.10 2.51
N ARG A 202 -46.28 3.83 2.17
CA ARG A 202 -45.02 3.29 1.61
C ARG A 202 -43.84 3.33 2.57
N ALA A 203 -44.11 3.49 3.87
CA ALA A 203 -43.05 3.62 4.86
C ALA A 203 -42.14 2.37 4.97
N ARG A 204 -42.62 1.18 4.62
CA ARG A 204 -41.78 -0.03 4.51
C ARG A 204 -40.78 0.05 3.35
N ASP A 205 -41.22 0.54 2.20
CA ASP A 205 -40.36 0.74 1.03
C ASP A 205 -39.27 1.77 1.34
N ALA A 206 -39.62 2.82 2.09
CA ALA A 206 -38.67 3.83 2.53
C ALA A 206 -37.53 3.21 3.38
N PHE A 207 -37.85 2.34 4.35
CA PHE A 207 -36.84 1.65 5.15
C PHE A 207 -35.92 0.75 4.32
N VAL A 208 -36.48 0.00 3.37
CA VAL A 208 -35.68 -0.85 2.48
C VAL A 208 -34.69 0.00 1.69
N ASN A 209 -35.14 1.12 1.13
CA ASN A 209 -34.27 1.99 0.33
C ASN A 209 -33.23 2.73 1.20
N TYR A 210 -33.55 3.16 2.41
CA TYR A 210 -32.53 3.72 3.31
C TYR A 210 -31.48 2.70 3.74
N ARG A 211 -31.87 1.44 3.97
CA ARG A 211 -30.93 0.35 4.28
C ARG A 211 -30.01 0.06 3.09
N GLU A 212 -30.58 -0.07 1.90
CA GLU A 212 -29.83 -0.27 0.67
C GLU A 212 -28.89 0.92 0.36
N SER A 213 -29.24 2.15 0.76
CA SER A 213 -28.36 3.32 0.70
C SER A 213 -27.14 3.16 1.62
N ILE A 214 -27.35 2.74 2.87
CA ILE A 214 -26.27 2.50 3.86
C ILE A 214 -25.34 1.37 3.41
N ASP A 215 -25.90 0.31 2.82
CA ASP A 215 -25.11 -0.84 2.37
C ASP A 215 -24.25 -0.51 1.12
N LYS A 216 -24.65 0.48 0.31
CA LYS A 216 -24.00 0.84 -0.97
C LYS A 216 -23.16 2.11 -0.95
N SER A 217 -23.42 3.05 -0.03
CA SER A 217 -22.67 4.31 0.13
C SER A 217 -21.93 4.34 1.47
N GLU A 218 -20.86 5.14 1.56
CA GLU A 218 -20.31 5.51 2.88
C GLU A 218 -21.44 6.11 3.73
N ALA A 219 -21.56 5.65 4.98
CA ALA A 219 -22.69 5.91 5.87
C ALA A 219 -22.95 7.42 6.06
N ASP A 220 -23.99 7.93 5.41
CA ASP A 220 -24.40 9.33 5.44
C ASP A 220 -25.28 9.64 6.66
N ALA A 221 -24.94 10.68 7.41
CA ALA A 221 -25.68 11.12 8.60
C ALA A 221 -27.12 11.51 8.28
N ASP A 222 -27.38 12.00 7.06
CA ASP A 222 -28.71 12.39 6.60
C ASP A 222 -29.64 11.18 6.42
N THR A 223 -29.08 10.02 6.05
CA THR A 223 -29.85 8.76 5.92
C THR A 223 -30.33 8.29 7.28
N TRP A 224 -29.47 8.29 8.30
CA TRP A 224 -29.85 7.94 9.68
C TRP A 224 -30.87 8.91 10.28
N CYS A 225 -30.74 10.21 9.99
CA CYS A 225 -31.72 11.20 10.41
C CYS A 225 -33.10 10.93 9.79
N SER A 226 -33.12 10.58 8.50
CA SER A 226 -34.35 10.28 7.78
C SER A 226 -35.03 9.00 8.28
N ILE A 227 -34.26 7.96 8.63
CA ILE A 227 -34.77 6.75 9.31
C ILE A 227 -35.39 7.09 10.67
N GLY A 228 -34.76 7.97 11.47
CA GLY A 228 -35.28 8.41 12.76
C GLY A 228 -36.61 9.14 12.66
N VAL A 229 -36.74 10.06 11.68
CA VAL A 229 -38.01 10.75 11.37
C VAL A 229 -39.09 9.75 10.97
N LEU A 230 -38.75 8.72 10.18
CA LEU A 230 -39.69 7.70 9.73
C LEU A 230 -40.22 6.84 10.89
N TYR A 231 -39.35 6.44 11.83
CA TYR A 231 -39.78 5.74 13.06
C TYR A 231 -40.69 6.61 13.92
N GLN A 232 -40.42 7.92 13.99
CA GLN A 232 -41.29 8.86 14.70
C GLN A 232 -42.67 8.98 14.03
N GLN A 233 -42.73 9.05 12.70
CA GLN A 233 -43.99 9.08 11.93
C GLN A 233 -44.83 7.81 12.09
N GLN A 234 -44.19 6.65 12.30
CA GLN A 234 -44.86 5.36 12.55
C GLN A 234 -45.27 5.16 14.02
N ASN A 235 -45.15 6.19 14.86
CA ASN A 235 -45.46 6.13 16.29
C ASN A 235 -44.66 5.04 17.02
N GLN A 236 -43.41 4.81 16.58
CA GLN A 236 -42.44 3.89 17.20
C GLN A 236 -41.34 4.70 17.93
N PRO A 237 -41.66 5.34 19.07
CA PRO A 237 -40.74 6.26 19.74
C PRO A 237 -39.51 5.55 20.32
N MET A 238 -39.60 4.27 20.69
CA MET A 238 -38.47 3.50 21.21
C MET A 238 -37.44 3.19 20.11
N ASP A 239 -37.89 2.86 18.90
CA ASP A 239 -37.02 2.62 17.75
C ASP A 239 -36.43 3.95 17.23
N ALA A 240 -37.23 5.01 17.21
CA ALA A 240 -36.75 6.37 16.92
C ALA A 240 -35.71 6.85 17.95
N LEU A 241 -35.91 6.52 19.24
CA LEU A 241 -34.95 6.78 20.30
C LEU A 241 -33.71 5.91 20.13
N GLN A 242 -33.82 4.65 19.72
CA GLN A 242 -32.69 3.76 19.50
C GLN A 242 -31.83 4.17 18.30
N VAL A 243 -32.43 4.65 17.21
CA VAL A 243 -31.71 5.26 16.08
C VAL A 243 -31.08 6.59 16.48
N ASN A 244 -31.78 7.42 17.25
CA ASN A 244 -31.19 8.62 17.83
C ASN A 244 -30.10 8.28 18.86
N LEU A 245 -30.18 7.17 19.59
CA LEU A 245 -29.15 6.67 20.51
C LEU A 245 -27.98 6.03 19.75
N MET A 246 -28.16 5.49 18.55
CA MET A 246 -27.05 5.15 17.65
C MET A 246 -26.37 6.42 17.13
N LYS A 247 -27.15 7.47 16.82
CA LYS A 247 -26.64 8.82 16.52
C LYS A 247 -25.93 9.44 17.73
N TYR A 248 -26.46 9.31 18.96
CA TYR A 248 -25.84 9.81 20.19
C TYR A 248 -24.72 8.91 20.69
N SER A 249 -24.70 7.61 20.43
CA SER A 249 -23.55 6.71 20.62
C SER A 249 -22.36 7.17 19.76
N TYR A 250 -22.64 7.82 18.63
CA TYR A 250 -21.65 8.50 17.79
C TYR A 250 -21.15 9.85 18.35
N TYR A 251 -21.85 10.44 19.34
CA TYR A 251 -21.55 11.79 19.90
C TYR A 251 -21.47 11.86 21.44
N SER A 252 -21.65 10.74 22.15
CA SER A 252 -21.69 10.68 23.62
C SER A 252 -20.70 9.63 24.11
N TYR A 253 -19.42 10.01 24.10
CA TYR A 253 -18.47 9.48 25.08
C TYR A 253 -17.60 10.61 25.57
N THR A 254 -17.93 11.13 26.75
CA THR A 254 -16.89 11.68 27.61
C THR A 254 -15.89 10.55 27.89
N SER A 255 -14.74 10.53 27.19
CA SER A 255 -13.55 9.67 27.37
C SER A 255 -13.28 8.43 26.47
N ASP A 256 -13.98 8.18 25.36
CA ASP A 256 -13.61 7.03 24.52
C ASP A 256 -12.41 7.33 23.62
N ILE A 257 -11.38 6.47 23.66
CA ILE A 257 -10.26 6.43 22.70
C ILE A 257 -10.68 5.76 21.38
N PRO A 258 -10.00 5.99 20.24
CA PRO A 258 -10.28 5.32 18.99
C PRO A 258 -10.32 3.79 19.13
N GLY A 259 -11.36 3.14 18.59
CA GLY A 259 -11.56 1.68 18.62
C GLY A 259 -10.43 0.88 17.95
N SER A 260 -9.71 1.50 17.01
CA SER A 260 -8.50 0.95 16.41
C SER A 260 -7.47 2.04 16.14
N PHE A 261 -6.18 1.68 16.15
CA PHE A 261 -5.10 2.58 15.78
C PHE A 261 -4.59 2.22 14.38
N SER A 262 -4.84 3.10 13.41
CA SER A 262 -4.36 2.91 12.03
C SER A 262 -3.06 3.67 11.80
N LEU A 263 -2.02 2.95 11.37
CA LEU A 263 -0.74 3.54 10.92
C LEU A 263 -0.87 4.36 9.63
N LEU A 264 -2.03 4.34 8.97
CA LEU A 264 -2.30 5.05 7.71
C LEU A 264 -3.45 6.07 7.82
N SER A 265 -3.99 6.30 9.03
CA SER A 265 -4.99 7.36 9.23
C SER A 265 -4.45 8.73 8.81
N THR A 266 -5.30 9.52 8.16
CA THR A 266 -4.99 10.90 7.80
C THR A 266 -4.77 11.72 9.08
N VAL A 267 -3.71 12.53 9.11
CA VAL A 267 -3.45 13.47 10.22
C VAL A 267 -4.06 14.82 9.85
N HIS A 268 -4.84 15.40 10.77
CA HIS A 268 -5.49 16.70 10.57
C HIS A 268 -4.64 17.87 11.08
N LEU A 269 -3.74 17.62 12.04
CA LEU A 269 -2.77 18.61 12.47
C LEU A 269 -1.67 18.85 11.42
N PRO A 270 -1.16 20.09 11.30
CA PRO A 270 -0.02 20.36 10.44
C PRO A 270 1.23 19.66 10.97
N ILE A 271 2.11 19.21 10.07
CA ILE A 271 3.38 18.54 10.41
C ILE A 271 4.37 19.42 11.21
N THR A 272 4.08 20.72 11.27
CA THR A 272 4.83 21.73 12.02
C THR A 272 4.35 21.87 13.46
N ALA A 273 3.22 21.24 13.82
CA ALA A 273 2.69 21.30 15.17
C ALA A 273 3.73 20.82 16.19
N SER A 274 3.84 21.51 17.33
CA SER A 274 4.72 21.12 18.44
C SER A 274 4.13 19.94 19.22
N ALA A 275 4.96 19.27 20.03
CA ALA A 275 4.46 18.25 20.94
C ALA A 275 3.45 18.83 21.95
N GLU A 276 3.68 20.05 22.42
CA GLU A 276 2.79 20.76 23.35
C GLU A 276 1.40 20.95 22.74
N GLU A 277 1.32 21.43 21.48
CA GLU A 277 0.04 21.60 20.78
C GLU A 277 -0.72 20.27 20.62
N ILE A 278 -0.01 19.16 20.38
CA ILE A 278 -0.61 17.82 20.28
C ILE A 278 -1.19 17.38 21.63
N LEU A 279 -0.43 17.55 22.71
CA LEU A 279 -0.85 17.14 24.05
C LEU A 279 -2.01 18.02 24.55
N ASP A 280 -1.98 19.31 24.31
CA ASP A 280 -3.06 20.25 24.64
C ASP A 280 -4.35 19.88 23.92
N GLU A 281 -4.27 19.54 22.63
CA GLU A 281 -5.45 19.10 21.88
C GLU A 281 -6.01 17.77 22.41
N CYS A 282 -5.14 16.84 22.85
CA CYS A 282 -5.60 15.63 23.56
C CYS A 282 -6.31 15.97 24.87
N GLU A 283 -5.84 16.94 25.65
CA GLU A 283 -6.47 17.32 26.92
C GLU A 283 -7.85 17.95 26.74
N LYS A 284 -8.04 18.73 25.67
CA LYS A 284 -9.36 19.29 25.32
C LYS A 284 -10.41 18.22 25.15
N ARG A 285 -10.04 17.01 24.65
CA ARG A 285 -10.96 15.87 24.51
C ARG A 285 -11.71 15.56 25.81
N ILE A 286 -11.08 15.78 26.97
CA ILE A 286 -11.66 15.50 28.28
C ILE A 286 -12.12 16.79 28.97
N LYS A 287 -11.26 17.81 29.00
CA LYS A 287 -11.51 19.04 29.76
C LYS A 287 -12.49 19.97 29.07
N ASN A 288 -12.40 20.11 27.74
CA ASN A 288 -13.20 21.03 26.93
C ASN A 288 -13.72 20.35 25.63
N PRO A 289 -14.64 19.37 25.71
CA PRO A 289 -15.04 18.57 24.54
C PRO A 289 -15.64 19.38 23.39
N SER A 290 -16.22 20.54 23.67
CA SER A 290 -16.78 21.45 22.66
C SER A 290 -15.72 22.11 21.76
N GLU A 291 -14.47 22.20 22.23
CA GLU A 291 -13.37 22.81 21.50
C GLU A 291 -12.44 21.78 20.84
N PHE A 292 -12.59 20.50 21.20
CA PHE A 292 -11.75 19.42 20.71
C PHE A 292 -11.90 19.23 19.20
N LYS A 293 -10.76 19.12 18.53
CA LYS A 293 -10.66 18.71 17.12
C LYS A 293 -9.89 17.40 17.03
N GLU A 294 -10.40 16.49 16.21
CA GLU A 294 -9.71 15.23 15.95
C GLU A 294 -8.30 15.48 15.39
N ILE A 295 -7.29 14.89 16.03
CA ILE A 295 -5.87 15.05 15.65
C ILE A 295 -5.55 14.26 14.39
N PHE A 296 -6.21 13.11 14.23
CA PHE A 296 -6.12 12.21 13.09
C PHE A 296 -7.45 11.49 12.92
N GLU A 297 -7.70 10.96 11.73
CA GLU A 297 -8.90 10.19 11.40
C GLU A 297 -9.00 8.97 12.33
N GLU A 298 -9.91 9.03 13.30
CA GLU A 298 -10.10 7.97 14.30
C GLU A 298 -10.90 6.79 13.72
N ARG A 299 -11.61 7.00 12.61
CA ARG A 299 -12.53 6.03 11.99
C ARG A 299 -12.03 5.61 10.61
N VAL A 300 -10.98 4.80 10.58
CA VAL A 300 -10.40 4.30 9.33
C VAL A 300 -10.92 2.89 8.99
N PRO A 301 -11.39 2.63 7.76
CA PRO A 301 -11.70 1.27 7.32
C PRO A 301 -10.44 0.40 7.26
N PRO A 302 -10.58 -0.94 7.26
CA PRO A 302 -9.45 -1.84 7.06
C PRO A 302 -8.68 -1.53 5.77
N PRO A 303 -7.35 -1.70 5.75
CA PRO A 303 -6.54 -1.46 4.55
C PRO A 303 -7.03 -2.33 3.39
N LYS A 304 -7.24 -1.68 2.23
CA LYS A 304 -7.63 -2.35 0.99
C LYS A 304 -6.38 -2.71 0.17
N PRO A 305 -6.41 -3.84 -0.58
CA PRO A 305 -5.35 -4.12 -1.56
C PRO A 305 -5.23 -3.00 -2.60
N PRO A 306 -4.03 -2.79 -3.18
CA PRO A 306 -3.85 -1.82 -4.25
C PRO A 306 -4.71 -2.21 -5.46
N ASN A 307 -5.10 -1.20 -6.23
CA ASN A 307 -5.71 -1.44 -7.54
C ASN A 307 -4.70 -2.15 -8.44
N LEU A 308 -5.20 -3.07 -9.26
CA LEU A 308 -4.37 -3.71 -10.28
C LEU A 308 -3.82 -2.62 -11.23
N PRO A 309 -2.59 -2.75 -11.74
CA PRO A 309 -2.06 -1.82 -12.71
C PRO A 309 -3.01 -1.76 -13.91
N THR A 310 -3.44 -0.56 -14.30
CA THR A 310 -4.25 -0.30 -15.50
C THR A 310 -3.46 -0.43 -16.81
N GLU A 311 -2.26 -1.03 -16.76
CA GLU A 311 -1.50 -1.43 -17.95
C GLU A 311 -2.23 -2.60 -18.66
N HIS A 312 -3.40 -2.35 -19.23
CA HIS A 312 -3.69 -2.96 -20.51
C HIS A 312 -2.61 -2.43 -21.45
N LEU A 313 -1.73 -3.31 -21.90
CA LEU A 313 -0.76 -2.99 -22.93
C LEU A 313 -1.54 -2.33 -24.07
N THR A 314 -1.21 -1.09 -24.41
CA THR A 314 -1.94 -0.40 -25.49
C THR A 314 -1.71 -1.16 -26.79
N ASP A 315 -2.66 -1.11 -27.73
CA ASP A 315 -2.48 -1.69 -29.06
C ASP A 315 -1.20 -1.18 -29.73
N GLU A 316 -0.71 0.01 -29.37
CA GLU A 316 0.58 0.56 -29.79
C GLU A 316 1.80 -0.10 -29.14
N GLN A 317 1.74 -0.49 -27.87
CA GLN A 317 2.80 -1.24 -27.18
C GLN A 317 2.85 -2.70 -27.65
N VAL A 318 1.67 -3.28 -27.90
CA VAL A 318 1.47 -4.51 -28.64
C VAL A 318 2.13 -4.34 -30.02
N ASN A 319 1.71 -3.40 -30.85
CA ASN A 319 2.23 -3.22 -32.22
C ASN A 319 3.71 -2.84 -32.30
N ARG A 320 4.28 -2.10 -31.33
CA ARG A 320 5.74 -1.85 -31.27
C ARG A 320 6.55 -3.09 -30.90
N PHE A 321 5.99 -4.02 -30.12
CA PHE A 321 6.60 -5.34 -29.89
C PHE A 321 6.33 -6.33 -31.03
N PHE A 322 5.17 -6.21 -31.69
CA PHE A 322 4.67 -7.12 -32.73
C PHE A 322 4.97 -6.68 -34.16
N GLY A 323 5.80 -5.65 -34.35
CA GLY A 323 6.22 -5.20 -35.66
C GLY A 323 6.91 -6.25 -36.52
N PHE A 324 7.31 -7.42 -35.99
CA PHE A 324 7.88 -8.50 -36.82
C PHE A 324 7.76 -9.95 -36.33
N CYS A 325 6.94 -10.30 -35.33
CA CYS A 325 6.83 -11.72 -34.93
C CYS A 325 5.52 -12.05 -34.21
N CYS A 326 4.81 -13.08 -34.68
CA CYS A 326 3.64 -13.67 -34.01
C CYS A 326 4.04 -14.19 -32.62
N CYS A 327 3.72 -13.47 -31.54
CA CYS A 327 3.84 -13.99 -30.17
C CYS A 327 2.47 -13.85 -29.48
N ASN A 328 2.01 -14.91 -28.81
CA ASN A 328 0.72 -14.91 -28.11
C ASN A 328 0.80 -14.05 -26.83
N GLU A 329 -0.31 -13.43 -26.40
CA GLU A 329 -0.42 -12.64 -25.15
C GLU A 329 0.16 -13.35 -23.91
N SER A 330 0.15 -14.69 -23.91
CA SER A 330 0.74 -15.52 -22.86
C SER A 330 2.26 -15.36 -22.70
N GLU A 331 3.02 -14.96 -23.73
CA GLU A 331 4.46 -14.70 -23.61
C GLU A 331 4.78 -13.38 -22.89
N LEU A 332 3.91 -12.37 -23.00
CA LEU A 332 4.08 -11.07 -22.32
C LEU A 332 3.92 -11.18 -20.80
N LEU A 333 3.10 -12.15 -20.35
CA LEU A 333 2.93 -12.49 -18.94
C LEU A 333 4.10 -13.30 -18.37
N ARG A 334 4.92 -13.92 -19.23
CA ARG A 334 6.20 -14.55 -18.83
C ARG A 334 7.31 -13.50 -18.77
N ARG A 335 7.34 -12.72 -17.68
CA ARG A 335 8.27 -11.59 -17.56
C ARG A 335 9.73 -12.04 -17.54
N LYS A 336 10.54 -11.45 -18.43
CA LYS A 336 11.99 -11.54 -18.33
C LYS A 336 12.47 -10.89 -17.03
N THR A 337 13.26 -11.64 -16.25
CA THR A 337 13.84 -11.15 -15.00
C THR A 337 14.91 -10.11 -15.29
N TYR A 338 14.95 -9.07 -14.45
CA TYR A 338 16.03 -8.08 -14.49
C TYR A 338 17.33 -8.73 -14.03
N VAL A 339 18.30 -8.84 -14.95
CA VAL A 339 19.63 -9.36 -14.64
C VAL A 339 20.64 -8.23 -14.72
N VAL A 340 21.42 -8.06 -13.66
CA VAL A 340 22.54 -7.11 -13.62
C VAL A 340 23.84 -7.91 -13.48
N ILE A 341 24.82 -7.59 -14.31
CA ILE A 341 26.14 -8.22 -14.27
C ILE A 341 27.12 -7.22 -13.66
N ILE A 342 27.81 -7.65 -12.61
CA ILE A 342 28.82 -6.86 -11.90
C ILE A 342 30.18 -7.51 -12.15
N GLU A 343 31.05 -6.80 -12.85
CA GLU A 343 32.41 -7.27 -13.16
C GLU A 343 33.45 -6.64 -12.24
N GLN A 344 33.24 -5.37 -11.86
CA GLN A 344 34.21 -4.62 -11.07
C GLN A 344 33.63 -4.21 -9.72
N LYS A 345 34.51 -4.10 -8.73
CA LYS A 345 34.15 -3.62 -7.39
C LYS A 345 33.45 -2.26 -7.44
N LYS A 346 33.86 -1.34 -8.32
CA LYS A 346 33.26 0.00 -8.43
C LYS A 346 31.74 -0.06 -8.76
N ASP A 347 31.34 -1.01 -9.60
CA ASP A 347 29.95 -1.13 -10.08
C ASP A 347 29.05 -1.63 -8.96
N ALA A 348 29.59 -2.51 -8.09
CA ALA A 348 28.90 -2.99 -6.89
C ALA A 348 28.50 -1.87 -5.91
N PHE A 349 29.27 -0.78 -5.86
CA PHE A 349 29.03 0.37 -4.96
C PHE A 349 28.37 1.56 -5.68
N SER A 350 27.94 1.39 -6.93
CA SER A 350 27.31 2.45 -7.72
C SER A 350 25.94 2.85 -7.17
N MET A 351 25.60 4.14 -7.29
CA MET A 351 24.29 4.64 -6.89
C MET A 351 23.20 4.18 -7.87
N GLU A 352 23.58 3.89 -9.10
CA GLU A 352 22.78 3.38 -10.20
C GLU A 352 22.26 1.98 -9.86
N LEU A 353 23.13 1.04 -9.48
CA LEU A 353 22.72 -0.29 -9.00
C LEU A 353 21.79 -0.16 -7.80
N GLN A 354 22.17 0.69 -6.85
CA GLN A 354 21.39 0.92 -5.64
C GLN A 354 19.96 1.43 -5.96
N ASN A 355 19.82 2.35 -6.91
CA ASN A 355 18.54 2.91 -7.35
C ASN A 355 17.75 1.91 -8.22
N PHE A 356 18.44 1.09 -9.02
CA PHE A 356 17.82 0.05 -9.81
C PHE A 356 17.19 -1.02 -8.90
N CYS A 357 17.93 -1.52 -7.91
CA CYS A 357 17.44 -2.42 -6.85
C CYS A 357 16.22 -1.87 -6.12
N LYS A 358 16.21 -0.55 -5.89
CA LYS A 358 15.09 0.15 -5.25
C LYS A 358 13.80 0.08 -6.08
N ASN A 359 13.90 0.05 -7.41
CA ASN A 359 12.78 0.33 -8.31
C ASN A 359 12.12 -0.92 -8.92
N LYS A 360 12.67 -2.11 -8.72
CA LYS A 360 12.21 -3.34 -9.38
C LYS A 360 11.69 -4.35 -8.36
N PRO A 361 10.71 -5.21 -8.74
CA PRO A 361 10.15 -6.22 -7.85
C PRO A 361 11.15 -7.30 -7.48
N ILE A 362 11.99 -7.74 -8.42
CA ILE A 362 13.05 -8.71 -8.17
C ILE A 362 14.18 -8.53 -9.18
N ILE A 363 15.43 -8.70 -8.72
CA ILE A 363 16.63 -8.59 -9.56
C ILE A 363 17.59 -9.73 -9.25
N LEU A 364 18.14 -10.33 -10.29
CA LEU A 364 19.28 -11.26 -10.23
C LEU A 364 20.58 -10.49 -10.50
N ILE A 365 21.48 -10.46 -9.52
CA ILE A 365 22.79 -9.81 -9.64
C ILE A 365 23.86 -10.90 -9.76
N ARG A 366 24.48 -10.98 -10.94
CA ARG A 366 25.57 -11.92 -11.25
C ARG A 366 26.92 -11.26 -11.05
N GLY A 367 27.88 -12.05 -10.58
CA GLY A 367 29.27 -11.59 -10.40
C GLY A 367 29.53 -10.68 -9.21
N LEU A 368 28.50 -10.30 -8.43
CA LEU A 368 28.67 -9.41 -7.27
C LEU A 368 29.64 -9.98 -6.22
N THR A 369 29.45 -11.24 -5.81
CA THR A 369 30.31 -11.91 -4.84
C THR A 369 31.74 -12.07 -5.36
N ALA A 370 31.90 -12.38 -6.66
CA ALA A 370 33.20 -12.51 -7.32
C ALA A 370 33.94 -11.16 -7.41
N ALA A 371 33.26 -10.09 -7.84
CA ALA A 371 33.82 -8.74 -7.92
C ALA A 371 34.26 -8.20 -6.55
N LEU A 372 33.60 -8.64 -5.49
CA LEU A 372 33.94 -8.32 -4.09
C LEU A 372 34.95 -9.28 -3.46
N ARG A 373 35.34 -10.34 -4.18
CA ARG A 373 36.22 -11.42 -3.69
C ARG A 373 35.72 -11.99 -2.37
N MET A 374 34.44 -12.36 -2.35
CA MET A 374 33.82 -12.98 -1.19
C MET A 374 34.19 -14.45 -1.09
N ASP A 375 34.63 -14.88 0.09
CA ASP A 375 34.83 -16.28 0.45
C ASP A 375 33.50 -16.87 0.92
N LEU A 376 32.78 -17.52 -0.01
CA LEU A 376 31.51 -18.16 0.30
C LEU A 376 31.70 -19.51 1.01
N ALA A 377 32.91 -20.09 1.02
CA ALA A 377 33.14 -21.41 1.60
C ALA A 377 32.91 -21.43 3.12
N ILE A 378 33.07 -20.29 3.80
CA ILE A 378 32.80 -20.15 5.24
C ILE A 378 31.32 -20.32 5.62
N PHE A 379 30.42 -20.32 4.63
CA PHE A 379 28.99 -20.61 4.76
C PHE A 379 28.63 -22.03 4.29
N SER A 380 29.63 -22.86 3.99
CA SER A 380 29.41 -24.25 3.62
C SER A 380 28.95 -25.07 4.82
N THR A 381 28.22 -26.16 4.55
CA THR A 381 27.80 -27.12 5.59
C THR A 381 29.00 -27.62 6.40
N LYS A 382 30.14 -27.85 5.74
CA LYS A 382 31.38 -28.29 6.39
C LYS A 382 31.88 -27.27 7.42
N SER A 383 31.92 -25.99 7.08
CA SER A 383 32.40 -24.93 7.98
C SER A 383 31.58 -24.83 9.27
N PHE A 384 30.28 -25.12 9.22
CA PHE A 384 29.44 -25.11 10.42
C PHE A 384 29.62 -26.35 11.32
N LEU A 385 30.25 -27.43 10.83
CA LEU A 385 30.60 -28.60 11.65
C LEU A 385 31.87 -28.39 12.48
N GLU A 386 32.67 -27.37 12.15
CA GLU A 386 33.94 -27.05 12.82
C GLU A 386 33.74 -26.32 14.17
N PHE A 387 32.50 -26.09 14.60
CA PHE A 387 32.15 -25.52 15.91
C PHE A 387 31.78 -26.65 16.91
N PRO A 388 32.75 -27.20 17.68
CA PRO A 388 32.54 -28.38 18.51
C PRO A 388 31.64 -28.15 19.74
N ASP A 389 31.57 -26.92 20.28
CA ASP A 389 31.02 -26.66 21.62
C ASP A 389 29.60 -26.03 21.63
N HIS A 390 28.98 -25.85 20.46
CA HIS A 390 27.67 -25.17 20.36
C HIS A 390 26.72 -25.94 19.44
N PRO A 391 25.62 -26.53 19.95
CA PRO A 391 24.59 -27.12 19.11
C PRO A 391 23.89 -26.00 18.33
N VAL A 392 24.05 -25.99 17.01
CA VAL A 392 23.33 -25.06 16.13
C VAL A 392 22.02 -25.73 15.77
N CYS A 393 20.94 -25.26 16.40
CA CYS A 393 19.60 -25.78 16.13
C CYS A 393 19.17 -25.43 14.71
N VAL A 394 18.65 -26.43 14.00
CA VAL A 394 18.10 -26.29 12.65
C VAL A 394 16.60 -26.55 12.72
N GLU A 395 15.80 -25.59 12.27
CA GLU A 395 14.38 -25.84 12.01
C GLU A 395 14.26 -26.66 10.71
N LEU A 396 13.48 -27.73 10.75
CA LEU A 396 13.27 -28.61 9.61
C LEU A 396 11.86 -28.47 9.06
N ARG A 397 11.78 -28.49 7.73
CA ARG A 397 10.54 -28.66 6.99
C ARG A 397 10.58 -29.98 6.22
N THR A 398 9.71 -30.91 6.58
CA THR A 398 9.51 -32.16 5.84
C THR A 398 8.50 -31.92 4.73
N GLN A 399 8.90 -32.19 3.50
CA GLN A 399 8.14 -31.87 2.29
C GLN A 399 8.02 -33.09 1.38
N TYR A 400 7.02 -33.10 0.50
CA TYR A 400 6.96 -34.12 -0.55
C TYR A 400 7.97 -33.82 -1.66
N ARG A 401 8.62 -34.87 -2.16
CA ARG A 401 9.49 -34.77 -3.32
C ARG A 401 8.61 -34.66 -4.57
N MET A 402 8.77 -33.57 -5.31
CA MET A 402 8.07 -33.34 -6.57
C MET A 402 8.96 -33.72 -7.75
N SER A 403 8.34 -34.19 -8.83
CA SER A 403 9.04 -34.59 -10.06
C SER A 403 9.60 -33.40 -10.85
N SER A 404 8.97 -32.22 -10.74
CA SER A 404 9.44 -30.97 -11.34
C SER A 404 9.01 -29.75 -10.52
N PRO A 405 9.66 -28.59 -10.73
CA PRO A 405 9.29 -27.34 -10.05
C PRO A 405 7.87 -26.85 -10.36
N ASP A 406 7.35 -27.18 -11.55
CA ASP A 406 6.03 -26.76 -12.02
C ASP A 406 4.88 -27.60 -11.43
N ILE A 407 5.21 -28.71 -10.77
CA ILE A 407 4.23 -29.65 -10.23
C ILE A 407 4.14 -29.49 -8.71
N ASN A 408 2.92 -29.39 -8.20
CA ASN A 408 2.61 -29.53 -6.78
C ASN A 408 1.34 -30.37 -6.62
N VAL A 409 1.47 -31.48 -5.92
CA VAL A 409 0.39 -32.45 -5.72
C VAL A 409 0.17 -32.76 -4.25
N ASP A 410 -1.04 -33.18 -3.90
CA ASP A 410 -1.38 -33.69 -2.58
C ASP A 410 -0.87 -35.13 -2.36
N HIS A 411 -1.18 -35.70 -1.19
CA HIS A 411 -0.83 -37.07 -0.82
C HIS A 411 -1.47 -38.15 -1.72
N LEU A 412 -2.48 -37.79 -2.54
CA LEU A 412 -3.13 -38.66 -3.52
C LEU A 412 -2.60 -38.42 -4.95
N GLY A 413 -1.63 -37.52 -5.14
CA GLY A 413 -1.09 -37.15 -6.44
C GLY A 413 -1.95 -36.16 -7.24
N LYS A 414 -2.97 -35.55 -6.63
CA LYS A 414 -3.82 -34.56 -7.31
C LYS A 414 -3.20 -33.17 -7.28
N PRO A 415 -3.21 -32.40 -8.40
CA PRO A 415 -2.71 -31.04 -8.42
C PRO A 415 -3.38 -30.15 -7.37
N THR A 416 -2.59 -29.38 -6.63
CA THR A 416 -3.09 -28.47 -5.58
C THR A 416 -2.16 -27.28 -5.42
N TRP A 417 -2.69 -26.17 -4.90
CA TRP A 417 -1.87 -25.04 -4.46
C TRP A 417 -1.36 -25.21 -3.03
N SER A 418 -1.91 -26.14 -2.24
CA SER A 418 -1.45 -26.40 -0.87
C SER A 418 -0.07 -27.05 -0.90
N CYS A 419 0.91 -26.44 -0.22
CA CYS A 419 2.28 -26.96 -0.18
C CYS A 419 2.54 -27.64 1.17
N TYR A 420 2.63 -28.97 1.17
CA TYR A 420 2.92 -29.73 2.38
C TYR A 420 4.32 -29.41 2.91
N SER A 421 4.40 -28.97 4.17
CA SER A 421 5.64 -28.52 4.81
C SER A 421 5.55 -28.64 6.34
N ALA A 422 5.81 -29.85 6.86
CA ALA A 422 5.66 -30.15 8.28
C ALA A 422 6.88 -29.72 9.11
N PRO A 423 6.72 -28.95 10.20
CA PRO A 423 7.82 -28.47 11.03
C PRO A 423 8.37 -29.55 11.96
N SER A 424 9.68 -29.59 12.14
CA SER A 424 10.39 -30.30 13.21
C SER A 424 11.72 -29.59 13.53
N LYS A 425 12.55 -30.14 14.42
CA LYS A 425 13.85 -29.58 14.78
C LYS A 425 14.94 -30.65 14.75
N THR A 426 16.17 -30.25 14.46
CA THR A 426 17.36 -31.11 14.52
C THR A 426 18.60 -30.28 14.88
N ASP A 427 19.76 -30.92 14.94
CA ASP A 427 21.06 -30.27 15.03
C ASP A 427 21.73 -30.19 13.65
N ILE A 428 22.57 -29.17 13.45
CA ILE A 428 23.28 -28.97 12.18
C ILE A 428 24.14 -30.18 11.77
N ARG A 429 24.67 -30.95 12.74
CA ARG A 429 25.46 -32.16 12.47
C ARG A 429 24.60 -33.25 11.86
N ASP A 430 23.43 -33.50 12.45
CA ASP A 430 22.49 -34.51 11.96
C ASP A 430 21.96 -34.13 10.57
N TYR A 431 21.68 -32.84 10.36
CA TYR A 431 21.26 -32.37 9.04
C TYR A 431 22.38 -32.48 8.01
N ALA A 432 23.62 -32.15 8.37
CA ALA A 432 24.76 -32.28 7.47
C ALA A 432 24.98 -33.75 7.05
N GLN A 433 24.85 -34.69 7.99
CA GLN A 433 24.88 -36.12 7.68
C GLN A 433 23.75 -36.50 6.71
N TYR A 434 22.52 -36.05 6.97
CA TYR A 434 21.39 -36.25 6.06
C TYR A 434 21.67 -35.70 4.65
N GLN A 435 22.14 -34.46 4.54
CA GLN A 435 22.43 -33.79 3.26
C GLN A 435 23.50 -34.57 2.48
N ALA A 436 24.55 -35.05 3.15
CA ALA A 436 25.62 -35.84 2.55
C ALA A 436 25.16 -37.24 2.12
N GLN A 437 24.40 -37.94 2.96
CA GLN A 437 23.83 -39.25 2.64
C GLN A 437 22.84 -39.17 1.48
N HIS A 438 21.98 -38.13 1.47
CA HIS A 438 21.05 -37.87 0.37
C HIS A 438 21.80 -37.65 -0.95
N PHE A 439 22.92 -36.92 -0.93
CA PHE A 439 23.77 -36.74 -2.10
C PHE A 439 24.34 -38.06 -2.61
N GLN A 440 24.92 -38.87 -1.71
CA GLN A 440 25.47 -40.18 -2.07
C GLN A 440 24.42 -41.15 -2.61
N HIS A 441 23.21 -41.11 -2.05
CA HIS A 441 22.08 -41.93 -2.51
C HIS A 441 21.68 -41.58 -3.95
N CYS A 442 21.44 -40.30 -4.23
CA CYS A 442 21.06 -39.87 -5.58
C CYS A 442 22.14 -40.17 -6.62
N LEU A 443 23.44 -40.04 -6.27
CA LEU A 443 24.53 -40.44 -7.15
C LEU A 443 24.53 -41.95 -7.46
N LYS A 444 24.20 -42.79 -6.47
CA LYS A 444 24.06 -44.24 -6.69
C LYS A 444 22.88 -44.55 -7.60
N GLU A 445 21.72 -43.95 -7.36
CA GLU A 445 20.53 -44.12 -8.20
C GLU A 445 20.78 -43.68 -9.65
N GLU A 446 21.47 -42.56 -9.88
CA GLU A 446 21.85 -42.12 -11.23
C GLU A 446 22.85 -43.07 -11.88
N ALA A 447 23.88 -43.53 -11.15
CA ALA A 447 24.83 -44.51 -11.66
C ALA A 447 24.15 -45.86 -12.00
N GLU A 448 23.16 -46.28 -11.23
CA GLU A 448 22.34 -47.46 -11.51
C GLU A 448 21.41 -47.27 -12.71
N LYS A 449 20.77 -46.10 -12.86
CA LYS A 449 20.00 -45.75 -14.06
C LYS A 449 20.86 -45.75 -15.31
N LEU A 450 22.06 -45.17 -15.26
CA LEU A 450 23.00 -45.16 -16.39
C LEU A 450 23.50 -46.58 -16.74
N ARG A 451 23.76 -47.42 -15.74
CA ARG A 451 24.11 -48.84 -15.95
C ARG A 451 22.95 -49.64 -16.53
N SER A 452 21.72 -49.36 -16.08
CA SER A 452 20.50 -50.03 -16.55
C SER A 452 20.05 -49.57 -17.94
N ALA A 453 20.32 -48.31 -18.31
CA ALA A 453 20.07 -47.78 -19.64
C ALA A 453 20.99 -48.40 -20.73
N GLY A 454 22.11 -49.01 -20.33
CA GLY A 454 22.98 -49.81 -21.18
C GLY A 454 22.57 -51.28 -21.35
N ALA A 455 21.65 -51.79 -20.52
CA ALA A 455 21.17 -53.17 -20.56
C ALA A 455 19.71 -53.20 -21.02
N LYS A 456 19.46 -53.57 -22.29
CA LYS A 456 18.12 -53.98 -22.71
C LYS A 456 17.80 -55.29 -21.98
N TYR A 457 16.99 -55.23 -20.92
CA TYR A 457 15.89 -56.14 -20.55
C TYR A 457 15.57 -56.01 -19.05
N GLY A 458 14.29 -55.72 -18.77
CA GLY A 458 13.50 -56.19 -17.62
C GLY A 458 14.08 -56.07 -16.21
N GLY A 459 13.70 -55.00 -15.50
CA GLY A 459 13.79 -54.94 -14.04
C GLY A 459 12.75 -53.98 -13.47
N THR A 460 11.73 -54.52 -12.81
CA THR A 460 10.75 -53.77 -12.01
C THR A 460 11.47 -53.12 -10.83
N THR A 461 11.69 -51.80 -10.89
CA THR A 461 12.26 -51.04 -9.77
C THR A 461 11.25 -50.97 -8.63
N GLN A 462 11.56 -51.59 -7.49
CA GLN A 462 10.88 -51.35 -6.23
C GLN A 462 10.97 -49.86 -5.90
N SER A 463 9.83 -49.18 -5.77
CA SER A 463 9.76 -47.79 -5.35
C SER A 463 10.00 -47.71 -3.85
N ASP A 464 11.14 -47.14 -3.45
CA ASP A 464 11.40 -46.85 -2.03
C ASP A 464 10.30 -45.96 -1.45
N SER A 465 9.79 -46.41 -0.32
CA SER A 465 8.55 -45.99 0.33
C SER A 465 8.63 -44.66 1.10
N ASN A 466 9.58 -43.77 0.78
CA ASN A 466 9.67 -42.45 1.41
C ASN A 466 9.82 -41.33 0.37
N ASN A 467 8.69 -40.90 -0.19
CA ASN A 467 8.59 -39.81 -1.15
C ASN A 467 8.72 -38.40 -0.49
N THR A 468 9.51 -38.29 0.58
CA THR A 468 9.68 -37.05 1.35
C THR A 468 11.15 -36.61 1.39
N LEU A 469 11.35 -35.31 1.57
CA LEU A 469 12.66 -34.68 1.77
C LEU A 469 12.62 -33.80 3.01
N LYS A 470 13.80 -33.50 3.58
CA LYS A 470 13.96 -32.58 4.70
C LYS A 470 14.68 -31.33 4.21
N PHE A 471 14.15 -30.16 4.58
CA PHE A 471 14.72 -28.85 4.27
C PHE A 471 15.09 -28.15 5.58
N GLY A 472 16.37 -27.82 5.76
CA GLY A 472 16.87 -27.03 6.87
C GLY A 472 16.65 -25.54 6.63
N VAL A 473 15.83 -24.91 7.46
CA VAL A 473 15.43 -23.50 7.37
C VAL A 473 15.80 -22.74 8.62
N ASN A 474 15.83 -21.41 8.50
CA ASN A 474 15.90 -20.47 9.62
C ASN A 474 17.04 -20.73 10.63
N VAL A 475 18.19 -21.23 10.15
CA VAL A 475 19.37 -21.41 11.00
C VAL A 475 19.90 -20.03 11.37
N ASP A 476 19.83 -19.69 12.66
CA ASP A 476 20.14 -18.35 13.15
C ASP A 476 21.64 -18.11 13.26
N LEU A 477 22.14 -17.13 12.49
CA LEU A 477 23.53 -16.69 12.53
C LEU A 477 23.72 -15.38 13.32
N SER A 478 22.81 -15.06 14.25
CA SER A 478 22.80 -13.79 14.99
C SER A 478 23.94 -13.57 15.99
N ASP A 479 24.56 -14.65 16.48
CA ASP A 479 25.61 -14.57 17.50
C ASP A 479 26.93 -14.08 16.89
N GLU A 480 27.20 -12.78 16.99
CA GLU A 480 28.42 -12.16 16.45
C GLU A 480 29.70 -12.75 17.03
N ASN A 481 29.69 -13.24 18.28
CA ASN A 481 30.87 -13.86 18.89
C ASN A 481 31.17 -15.21 18.24
N LYS A 482 30.13 -15.98 17.88
CA LYS A 482 30.28 -17.28 17.20
C LYS A 482 30.58 -17.11 15.71
N PHE A 483 29.90 -16.18 15.04
CA PHE A 483 29.90 -16.06 13.58
C PHE A 483 30.68 -14.84 13.06
N HIS A 484 31.67 -14.36 13.83
CA HIS A 484 32.44 -13.17 13.49
C HIS A 484 33.08 -13.22 12.07
N LYS A 485 33.58 -14.39 11.65
CA LYS A 485 34.14 -14.58 10.31
C LYS A 485 33.09 -14.33 9.22
N GLN A 486 31.89 -14.89 9.39
CA GLN A 486 30.76 -14.71 8.50
C GLN A 486 30.30 -13.25 8.44
N PHE A 487 30.19 -12.57 9.59
CA PHE A 487 29.83 -11.15 9.64
C PHE A 487 30.87 -10.25 8.95
N ASN A 488 32.16 -10.50 9.18
CA ASN A 488 33.23 -9.76 8.51
C ASN A 488 33.17 -9.93 7.00
N GLU A 489 32.82 -11.13 6.52
CA GLU A 489 32.70 -11.40 5.10
C GLU A 489 31.52 -10.63 4.47
N LEU A 490 30.37 -10.59 5.15
CA LEU A 490 29.19 -9.83 4.70
C LEU A 490 29.41 -8.31 4.73
N SER A 491 30.37 -7.81 5.52
CA SER A 491 30.74 -6.39 5.52
C SER A 491 31.30 -5.90 4.18
N LYS A 492 31.79 -6.82 3.32
CA LYS A 492 32.28 -6.51 1.97
C LYS A 492 31.18 -6.06 1.01
N LEU A 493 29.93 -6.43 1.26
CA LEU A 493 28.77 -6.05 0.43
C LEU A 493 28.60 -4.52 0.37
N PRO A 494 27.92 -3.98 -0.66
CA PRO A 494 27.54 -2.57 -0.66
C PRO A 494 26.56 -2.28 0.49
N PRO A 495 26.58 -1.07 1.10
CA PRO A 495 25.79 -0.76 2.30
C PRO A 495 24.29 -1.08 2.18
N PHE A 496 23.72 -0.95 0.98
CA PHE A 496 22.31 -1.21 0.75
C PHE A 496 21.92 -2.70 0.77
N CYS A 497 22.89 -3.61 0.69
CA CYS A 497 22.69 -5.04 0.79
C CYS A 497 23.12 -5.61 2.16
N ARG A 498 23.77 -4.84 3.04
CA ARG A 498 24.32 -5.39 4.29
C ARG A 498 23.21 -5.71 5.31
N PRO A 499 23.38 -6.75 6.13
CA PRO A 499 22.49 -7.01 7.27
C PRO A 499 22.45 -5.82 8.24
N ALA A 500 23.63 -5.24 8.54
CA ALA A 500 23.77 -4.05 9.36
C ALA A 500 24.44 -2.91 8.56
N ALA A 501 23.75 -1.77 8.45
CA ALA A 501 24.27 -0.55 7.83
C ALA A 501 23.49 0.66 8.31
N GLY A 502 24.14 1.84 8.39
CA GLY A 502 23.45 3.07 8.78
C GLY A 502 22.26 3.45 7.89
N CYS A 503 22.24 2.99 6.64
CA CYS A 503 21.13 3.17 5.70
C CYS A 503 20.02 2.10 5.79
N ASN A 504 20.22 1.02 6.55
CA ASN A 504 19.22 -0.01 6.80
C ASN A 504 18.41 0.36 8.05
N MET A 505 17.10 0.55 7.91
CA MET A 505 16.23 0.92 9.04
C MET A 505 16.26 -0.12 10.16
N LEU A 506 16.44 -1.41 9.85
CA LEU A 506 16.47 -2.48 10.84
C LEU A 506 17.65 -2.37 11.81
N THR A 507 18.76 -1.75 11.38
CA THR A 507 19.91 -1.46 12.25
C THR A 507 19.54 -0.52 13.41
N HIS A 508 18.47 0.26 13.27
CA HIS A 508 18.03 1.24 14.27
C HIS A 508 16.96 0.70 15.22
N LEU A 509 16.51 -0.56 15.06
CA LEU A 509 15.44 -1.12 15.89
C LEU A 509 15.85 -1.28 17.37
N GLY A 510 17.14 -1.40 17.65
CA GLY A 510 17.69 -1.47 19.01
C GLY A 510 17.58 -2.85 19.67
N HIS A 511 17.00 -3.83 18.99
CA HIS A 511 16.99 -5.25 19.35
C HIS A 511 16.98 -6.10 18.07
N SER A 512 17.39 -7.36 18.19
CA SER A 512 17.43 -8.29 17.06
C SER A 512 16.06 -8.92 16.82
N VAL A 513 15.66 -9.01 15.55
CA VAL A 513 14.50 -9.77 15.10
C VAL A 513 15.01 -10.91 14.23
N VAL A 514 14.85 -12.14 14.73
CA VAL A 514 15.29 -13.36 14.06
C VAL A 514 14.63 -13.44 12.69
N GLY A 515 15.43 -13.63 11.64
CA GLY A 515 14.95 -13.71 10.26
C GLY A 515 14.70 -12.40 9.54
N MET A 516 14.68 -11.26 10.24
CA MET A 516 14.59 -9.95 9.58
C MET A 516 15.92 -9.20 9.65
N SER A 517 16.39 -8.85 10.85
CA SER A 517 17.66 -8.13 11.01
C SER A 517 18.88 -9.05 11.01
N ASN A 518 18.67 -10.34 11.32
CA ASN A 518 19.71 -11.34 11.45
C ASN A 518 19.82 -12.18 10.18
N VAL A 519 21.03 -12.63 9.88
CA VAL A 519 21.29 -13.53 8.76
C VAL A 519 20.75 -14.91 9.08
N GLN A 520 19.94 -15.47 8.18
CA GLN A 520 19.48 -16.85 8.23
C GLN A 520 20.20 -17.70 7.20
N LEU A 521 20.57 -18.91 7.60
CA LEU A 521 21.12 -19.94 6.72
C LEU A 521 20.03 -20.98 6.38
N TYR A 522 20.01 -21.38 5.11
CA TYR A 522 19.16 -22.41 4.56
C TYR A 522 20.04 -23.51 4.01
N LEU A 523 19.76 -24.76 4.40
CA LEU A 523 20.51 -25.94 3.99
C LEU A 523 19.60 -26.79 3.12
N LYS A 524 19.90 -26.95 1.83
CA LYS A 524 18.96 -27.52 0.84
C LYS A 524 19.46 -28.83 0.23
N VAL A 525 18.50 -29.68 -0.12
CA VAL A 525 18.64 -30.81 -1.04
C VAL A 525 17.77 -30.52 -2.28
N PRO A 526 17.93 -31.22 -3.42
CA PRO A 526 17.07 -31.01 -4.58
C PRO A 526 15.58 -31.17 -4.21
N GLY A 527 14.76 -30.18 -4.58
CA GLY A 527 13.33 -30.15 -4.28
C GLY A 527 12.92 -29.42 -3.00
N SER A 528 13.86 -28.96 -2.16
CA SER A 528 13.53 -28.11 -1.00
C SER A 528 12.84 -26.82 -1.45
N ARG A 529 11.64 -26.58 -0.93
CA ARG A 529 10.78 -25.44 -1.29
C ARG A 529 10.64 -24.43 -0.15
N THR A 530 10.82 -23.16 -0.47
CA THR A 530 10.22 -22.06 0.30
C THR A 530 8.90 -21.70 -0.40
N PRO A 531 7.73 -21.91 0.23
CA PRO A 531 6.43 -21.62 -0.39
C PRO A 531 6.24 -20.11 -0.63
N GLY A 532 5.16 -19.77 -1.32
CA GLY A 532 4.81 -18.39 -1.65
C GLY A 532 4.57 -17.54 -0.42
N HIS A 533 5.18 -16.36 -0.39
CA HIS A 533 5.05 -15.39 0.68
C HIS A 533 5.43 -13.98 0.21
N GLN A 534 5.16 -12.99 1.05
CA GLN A 534 5.81 -11.68 1.04
C GLN A 534 6.72 -11.60 2.26
N GLU A 535 7.82 -10.85 2.17
CA GLU A 535 8.65 -10.57 3.33
C GLU A 535 7.86 -9.84 4.42
N ASP A 536 8.22 -10.09 5.67
CA ASP A 536 7.60 -9.44 6.84
C ASP A 536 7.63 -7.91 6.70
N ASN A 537 6.50 -7.27 7.01
CA ASN A 537 6.28 -5.83 6.84
C ASN A 537 6.59 -5.30 5.43
N CYS A 538 6.54 -6.16 4.40
CA CYS A 538 6.89 -5.86 3.01
C CYS A 538 8.31 -5.29 2.84
N LEU A 539 9.25 -5.69 3.71
CA LEU A 539 10.66 -5.32 3.56
C LEU A 539 11.25 -5.87 2.25
N ALA A 540 12.36 -5.28 1.81
CA ALA A 540 13.18 -5.91 0.77
C ALA A 540 14.05 -6.99 1.43
N SER A 541 14.49 -7.99 0.66
CA SER A 541 15.40 -9.02 1.15
C SER A 541 16.56 -9.26 0.18
N VAL A 542 17.66 -9.77 0.73
CA VAL A 542 18.87 -10.12 -0.02
C VAL A 542 19.14 -11.59 0.22
N ASN A 543 19.29 -12.35 -0.86
CA ASN A 543 19.61 -13.77 -0.81
C ASN A 543 20.89 -14.06 -1.60
N ILE A 544 21.83 -14.81 -1.03
CA ILE A 544 23.04 -15.27 -1.71
C ILE A 544 23.03 -16.80 -1.77
N ASN A 545 23.17 -17.37 -2.96
CA ASN A 545 23.36 -18.80 -3.13
C ASN A 545 24.84 -19.14 -2.91
N ILE A 546 25.12 -19.97 -1.90
CA ILE A 546 26.47 -20.45 -1.58
C ILE A 546 26.90 -21.55 -2.56
N GLY A 547 25.95 -22.29 -3.13
CA GLY A 547 26.19 -23.42 -4.02
C GLY A 547 26.45 -24.73 -3.26
N PRO A 548 26.88 -25.80 -3.98
CA PRO A 548 27.18 -25.81 -5.42
C PRO A 548 25.96 -25.86 -6.34
N GLY A 549 24.81 -26.31 -5.84
CA GLY A 549 23.57 -26.42 -6.63
C GLY A 549 22.89 -25.08 -6.92
N ASP A 550 22.01 -25.10 -7.91
CA ASP A 550 21.22 -23.95 -8.32
C ASP A 550 19.88 -23.87 -7.57
N CYS A 551 19.30 -22.68 -7.50
CA CYS A 551 17.93 -22.43 -7.06
C CYS A 551 17.09 -21.83 -8.19
N GLU A 552 15.85 -22.27 -8.34
CA GLU A 552 14.86 -21.66 -9.21
C GLU A 552 13.94 -20.75 -8.41
N TRP A 553 13.74 -19.54 -8.94
CA TRP A 553 12.96 -18.47 -8.32
C TRP A 553 11.76 -18.12 -9.17
N PHE A 554 10.67 -17.81 -8.48
CA PHE A 554 9.45 -17.29 -9.05
C PHE A 554 9.04 -16.04 -8.28
N ALA A 555 8.58 -15.01 -8.99
CA ALA A 555 8.17 -13.77 -8.34
C ALA A 555 7.07 -13.02 -9.08
N VAL A 556 6.24 -12.33 -8.30
CA VAL A 556 5.12 -11.50 -8.73
C VAL A 556 5.22 -10.14 -8.06
N SER A 557 4.93 -9.08 -8.81
CA SER A 557 5.02 -7.70 -8.30
C SER A 557 3.96 -7.43 -7.22
N TYR A 558 4.27 -6.52 -6.30
CA TYR A 558 3.43 -6.20 -5.14
C TYR A 558 1.97 -5.90 -5.51
N GLU A 559 1.74 -5.19 -6.63
CA GLU A 559 0.43 -4.72 -7.07
C GLU A 559 -0.60 -5.86 -7.26
N TYR A 560 -0.14 -7.10 -7.45
CA TYR A 560 -1.00 -8.26 -7.66
C TYR A 560 -1.35 -9.03 -6.38
N TRP A 561 -0.88 -8.61 -5.19
CA TRP A 561 -1.14 -9.33 -3.94
C TRP A 561 -2.62 -9.48 -3.62
N GLY A 562 -3.43 -8.47 -3.95
CA GLY A 562 -4.88 -8.51 -3.78
C GLY A 562 -5.55 -9.58 -4.63
N LEU A 563 -5.10 -9.77 -5.88
CA LEU A 563 -5.61 -10.81 -6.77
C LEU A 563 -5.13 -12.19 -6.34
N MET A 564 -3.85 -12.34 -5.99
CA MET A 564 -3.32 -13.59 -5.45
C MET A 564 -4.06 -14.04 -4.18
N ARG A 565 -4.33 -13.11 -3.26
CA ARG A 565 -5.14 -13.38 -2.06
C ARG A 565 -6.55 -13.88 -2.41
N LYS A 566 -7.20 -13.29 -3.42
CA LYS A 566 -8.52 -13.77 -3.90
C LYS A 566 -8.42 -15.20 -4.46
N MET A 567 -7.38 -15.51 -5.22
CA MET A 567 -7.16 -16.86 -5.79
C MET A 567 -6.89 -17.93 -4.73
N LEU A 568 -6.13 -17.58 -3.68
CA LEU A 568 -5.86 -18.45 -2.53
C LEU A 568 -7.10 -18.66 -1.66
N LYS A 569 -7.85 -17.59 -1.38
CA LYS A 569 -9.10 -17.68 -0.61
C LYS A 569 -10.13 -18.60 -1.29
N LYS A 570 -10.23 -18.57 -2.62
CA LYS A 570 -11.08 -19.50 -3.40
C LYS A 570 -10.68 -20.97 -3.22
N ARG A 571 -9.46 -21.24 -2.77
CA ARG A 571 -8.88 -22.58 -2.53
C ARG A 571 -8.74 -22.90 -1.04
N ASP A 572 -9.38 -22.11 -0.15
CA ASP A 572 -9.29 -22.25 1.30
C ASP A 572 -7.85 -22.15 1.85
N LEU A 573 -7.03 -21.29 1.24
CA LEU A 573 -5.66 -21.02 1.65
C LEU A 573 -5.51 -19.58 2.14
N ASP A 574 -4.85 -19.41 3.28
CA ASP A 574 -4.50 -18.09 3.80
C ASP A 574 -3.25 -17.53 3.09
N PHE A 575 -3.33 -16.28 2.64
CA PHE A 575 -2.23 -15.64 1.91
C PHE A 575 -1.01 -15.34 2.80
N LEU A 576 -1.22 -14.98 4.06
CA LEU A 576 -0.16 -14.54 4.99
C LEU A 576 0.41 -15.70 5.83
N LYS A 577 -0.47 -16.60 6.30
CA LYS A 577 -0.12 -17.69 7.23
C LYS A 577 -0.11 -19.07 6.57
N GLY A 578 -0.67 -19.20 5.36
CA GLY A 578 -0.75 -20.47 4.64
C GLY A 578 0.56 -20.89 3.99
N SER A 579 0.70 -22.19 3.72
CA SER A 579 1.81 -22.75 2.94
C SER A 579 1.30 -23.12 1.54
N TRP A 580 1.69 -22.34 0.53
CA TRP A 580 1.13 -22.47 -0.82
C TRP A 580 2.19 -22.40 -1.92
N TRP A 581 1.98 -23.17 -2.99
CA TRP A 581 2.80 -23.22 -4.19
C TRP A 581 1.91 -23.00 -5.41
N PRO A 582 1.91 -21.80 -6.01
CA PRO A 582 1.02 -21.49 -7.12
C PRO A 582 1.30 -22.36 -8.34
N ASN A 583 0.24 -22.78 -9.04
CA ASN A 583 0.41 -23.32 -10.39
C ASN A 583 0.75 -22.18 -11.34
N TYR A 584 1.80 -22.35 -12.13
CA TYR A 584 2.31 -21.31 -13.03
C TYR A 584 1.27 -20.90 -14.09
N GLU A 585 0.58 -21.85 -14.71
CA GLU A 585 -0.41 -21.58 -15.76
C GLU A 585 -1.67 -20.92 -15.21
N ASP A 586 -2.10 -21.27 -14.00
CA ASP A 586 -3.21 -20.58 -13.32
C ASP A 586 -2.94 -19.07 -13.15
N LEU A 587 -1.68 -18.68 -12.89
CA LEU A 587 -1.30 -17.28 -12.75
C LEU A 587 -1.32 -16.55 -14.10
N ILE A 588 -0.79 -17.18 -15.15
CA ILE A 588 -0.80 -16.63 -16.50
C ILE A 588 -2.25 -16.46 -17.00
N ASN A 589 -3.10 -17.46 -16.80
CA ASN A 589 -4.52 -17.39 -17.16
C ASN A 589 -5.28 -16.30 -16.38
N ALA A 590 -4.82 -15.96 -15.17
CA ALA A 590 -5.38 -14.86 -14.38
C ALA A 590 -4.82 -13.48 -14.75
N GLY A 591 -3.99 -13.38 -15.79
CA GLY A 591 -3.34 -12.13 -16.21
C GLY A 591 -2.25 -11.64 -15.25
N ILE A 592 -1.69 -12.53 -14.43
CA ILE A 592 -0.64 -12.20 -13.45
C ILE A 592 0.73 -12.40 -14.10
N PRO A 593 1.55 -11.35 -14.28
CA PRO A 593 2.87 -11.50 -14.82
C PRO A 593 3.83 -12.14 -13.80
N VAL A 594 4.58 -13.16 -14.23
CA VAL A 594 5.48 -13.92 -13.36
C VAL A 594 6.91 -13.85 -13.87
N HIS A 595 7.84 -13.46 -12.99
CA HIS A 595 9.28 -13.61 -13.20
C HIS A 595 9.70 -15.03 -12.83
N ARG A 596 10.49 -15.69 -13.69
CA ARG A 596 11.06 -17.03 -13.45
C ARG A 596 12.53 -17.06 -13.86
N PHE A 597 13.43 -17.51 -13.00
CA PHE A 597 14.86 -17.53 -13.29
C PHE A 597 15.66 -18.47 -12.39
N ILE A 598 16.90 -18.77 -12.81
CA ILE A 598 17.86 -19.59 -12.07
C ILE A 598 18.90 -18.69 -11.39
N GLN A 599 19.07 -18.88 -10.08
CA GLN A 599 20.14 -18.34 -9.26
C GLN A 599 21.25 -19.38 -9.10
N ARG A 600 22.42 -19.10 -9.67
CA ARG A 600 23.58 -19.98 -9.58
C ARG A 600 24.40 -19.72 -8.31
N ALA A 601 25.35 -20.60 -8.01
CA ALA A 601 26.31 -20.37 -6.93
C ALA A 601 27.02 -19.01 -7.10
N GLY A 602 27.03 -18.22 -6.02
CA GLY A 602 27.58 -16.86 -5.97
C GLY A 602 26.64 -15.76 -6.47
N ASP A 603 25.53 -16.08 -7.12
CA ASP A 603 24.54 -15.07 -7.53
C ASP A 603 23.79 -14.50 -6.32
N VAL A 604 23.53 -13.19 -6.38
CA VAL A 604 22.76 -12.47 -5.37
C VAL A 604 21.39 -12.12 -5.93
N VAL A 605 20.32 -12.51 -5.24
CA VAL A 605 18.96 -12.09 -5.54
C VAL A 605 18.59 -10.95 -4.61
N TYR A 606 18.17 -9.82 -5.19
CA TYR A 606 17.58 -8.71 -4.46
C TYR A 606 16.07 -8.74 -4.68
N VAL A 607 15.32 -9.03 -3.62
CA VAL A 607 13.86 -9.02 -3.62
C VAL A 607 13.39 -7.63 -3.20
N GLY A 608 12.63 -6.97 -4.08
CA GLY A 608 12.06 -5.66 -3.85
C GLY A 608 10.95 -5.69 -2.80
N SER A 609 10.68 -4.53 -2.21
CA SER A 609 9.69 -4.37 -1.14
C SER A 609 8.30 -4.84 -1.56
N GLY A 610 7.73 -5.77 -0.79
CA GLY A 610 6.40 -6.34 -1.02
C GLY A 610 6.33 -7.29 -2.23
N CYS A 611 7.45 -7.66 -2.85
CA CYS A 611 7.44 -8.67 -3.91
C CYS A 611 7.00 -10.02 -3.36
N ILE A 612 6.03 -10.64 -4.04
CA ILE A 612 5.56 -11.98 -3.72
C ILE A 612 6.51 -12.95 -4.40
N HIS A 613 7.00 -13.96 -3.72
CA HIS A 613 7.96 -14.90 -4.31
C HIS A 613 7.93 -16.29 -3.66
N TRP A 614 8.41 -17.28 -4.40
CA TRP A 614 8.62 -18.66 -3.95
C TRP A 614 9.85 -19.26 -4.63
N VAL A 615 10.46 -20.25 -4.00
CA VAL A 615 11.80 -20.75 -4.38
C VAL A 615 11.89 -22.25 -4.23
N GLN A 616 12.56 -22.91 -5.15
CA GLN A 616 12.93 -24.33 -5.05
C GLN A 616 14.42 -24.53 -5.35
N SER A 617 15.09 -25.39 -4.59
CA SER A 617 16.43 -25.86 -4.96
C SER A 617 16.36 -26.89 -6.09
N LEU A 618 17.24 -26.73 -7.07
CA LEU A 618 17.47 -27.72 -8.13
C LEU A 618 18.61 -28.67 -7.77
N GLY A 619 19.51 -28.26 -6.88
CA GLY A 619 20.64 -29.05 -6.41
C GLY A 619 20.84 -28.98 -4.90
N TRP A 620 21.88 -29.65 -4.41
CA TRP A 620 22.38 -29.47 -3.04
C TRP A 620 23.08 -28.12 -2.94
N CYS A 621 22.54 -27.23 -2.13
CA CYS A 621 23.08 -25.90 -1.96
C CYS A 621 22.75 -25.35 -0.58
N ASN A 622 23.50 -24.34 -0.18
CA ASN A 622 23.13 -23.50 0.95
C ASN A 622 22.76 -22.10 0.43
N ASN A 623 21.85 -21.42 1.12
CA ASN A 623 21.60 -20.00 0.89
C ASN A 623 21.72 -19.25 2.21
N ILE A 624 22.13 -18.00 2.13
CA ILE A 624 21.99 -17.05 3.24
C ILE A 624 21.03 -15.94 2.83
N SER A 625 20.18 -15.50 3.75
CA SER A 625 19.17 -14.47 3.50
C SER A 625 18.97 -13.56 4.70
N TRP A 626 18.60 -12.30 4.46
CA TRP A 626 18.17 -11.34 5.47
C TRP A 626 17.36 -10.21 4.83
N SER A 627 16.64 -9.46 5.67
CA SER A 627 15.85 -8.31 5.23
C SER A 627 16.62 -7.00 5.33
N VAL A 628 16.34 -6.09 4.40
CA VAL A 628 16.90 -4.74 4.35
C VAL A 628 15.76 -3.72 4.26
N GLY A 629 15.66 -2.88 5.29
CA GLY A 629 14.70 -1.78 5.32
C GLY A 629 15.27 -0.56 4.60
N ARG A 630 14.84 -0.33 3.36
CA ARG A 630 15.30 0.81 2.54
C ARG A 630 14.20 1.84 2.29
N ARG A 631 14.61 3.08 2.09
CA ARG A 631 13.75 4.27 1.94
C ARG A 631 13.06 4.33 0.56
N LYS A 632 11.97 3.60 0.31
CA LYS A 632 11.10 3.83 -0.88
C LYS A 632 9.61 3.61 -0.61
N HIS A 633 8.78 4.26 -1.44
CA HIS A 633 7.31 4.24 -1.54
C HIS A 633 6.54 3.97 -0.23
N TYR A 634 6.18 5.11 0.35
CA TYR A 634 5.59 5.43 1.63
C TYR A 634 4.16 4.91 1.88
N THR A 635 3.75 3.84 1.20
CA THR A 635 2.40 3.26 1.36
C THR A 635 2.42 1.80 1.80
N ASN A 636 3.54 1.09 1.62
CA ASN A 636 3.58 -0.38 1.79
C ASN A 636 4.42 -0.85 2.98
N PHE A 637 5.20 0.05 3.60
CA PHE A 637 5.93 -0.27 4.82
C PHE A 637 5.01 -0.04 6.01
N LEU A 638 4.60 -1.12 6.68
CA LEU A 638 4.13 -1.05 8.05
C LEU A 638 5.35 -0.73 8.93
N LEU A 639 5.72 0.55 8.95
CA LEU A 639 6.65 1.13 9.91
C LEU A 639 5.97 1.03 11.28
N ASN A 640 6.39 0.04 12.06
CA ASN A 640 5.94 -0.14 13.44
C ASN A 640 6.27 1.12 14.28
N MET A 641 5.51 1.34 15.33
CA MET A 641 5.61 2.52 16.18
C MET A 641 7.01 2.62 16.78
N HIS A 642 7.52 1.56 17.39
CA HIS A 642 8.85 1.57 18.00
C HIS A 642 9.96 1.91 17.01
N LEU A 643 9.97 1.27 15.84
CA LEU A 643 10.98 1.55 14.81
C LEU A 643 10.95 3.02 14.41
N SER A 644 9.77 3.58 14.20
CA SER A 644 9.62 4.98 13.77
C SER A 644 10.13 5.97 14.82
N TRP A 645 9.90 5.70 16.11
CA TRP A 645 10.50 6.50 17.21
C TRP A 645 12.01 6.35 17.28
N GLN A 646 12.57 5.16 17.05
CA GLN A 646 14.03 4.98 16.98
C GLN A 646 14.65 5.70 15.78
N LEU A 647 14.00 5.64 14.62
CA LEU A 647 14.42 6.37 13.42
C LEU A 647 14.46 7.89 13.69
N ALA A 648 13.46 8.42 14.40
CA ALA A 648 13.40 9.82 14.78
C ALA A 648 14.55 10.25 15.71
N ARG A 649 14.97 9.36 16.63
CA ARG A 649 16.11 9.59 17.54
C ARG A 649 17.46 9.48 16.84
N ASN A 650 17.63 8.48 15.99
CA ASN A 650 18.95 8.04 15.54
C ASN A 650 19.35 8.58 14.17
N ILE A 651 18.39 9.06 13.36
CA ILE A 651 18.66 9.40 11.96
C ILE A 651 18.20 10.80 11.58
N ARG A 652 19.08 11.49 10.84
CA ARG A 652 18.75 12.73 10.13
C ARG A 652 18.15 12.42 8.76
N PHE A 653 16.98 13.00 8.47
CA PHE A 653 16.28 12.78 7.20
C PHE A 653 16.40 13.98 6.29
N SER A 654 16.71 13.73 5.02
CA SER A 654 16.69 14.73 3.96
C SER A 654 15.60 14.47 2.91
N ASP A 655 14.95 13.30 2.94
CA ASP A 655 13.81 12.98 2.09
C ASP A 655 12.53 13.51 2.74
N GLN A 656 11.92 14.52 2.10
CA GLN A 656 10.71 15.17 2.57
C GLN A 656 9.55 14.19 2.81
N LYS A 657 9.36 13.22 1.92
CA LYS A 657 8.20 12.31 2.01
C LYS A 657 8.37 11.33 3.15
N LEU A 658 9.56 10.78 3.34
CA LEU A 658 9.84 9.90 4.47
C LEU A 658 9.75 10.64 5.79
N TYR A 659 10.29 11.86 5.83
CA TYR A 659 10.17 12.73 6.99
C TYR A 659 8.70 12.96 7.34
N THR A 660 7.87 13.36 6.36
CA THR A 660 6.43 13.58 6.57
C THR A 660 5.72 12.30 7.04
N LEU A 661 6.03 11.14 6.47
CA LEU A 661 5.41 9.88 6.91
C LEU A 661 5.78 9.52 8.36
N ILE A 662 7.06 9.61 8.71
CA ILE A 662 7.52 9.34 10.08
C ILE A 662 6.91 10.38 11.03
N LYS A 663 6.95 11.67 10.68
CA LYS A 663 6.38 12.76 11.50
C LYS A 663 4.89 12.52 11.77
N ASN A 664 4.10 12.16 10.75
CA ASN A 664 2.68 11.83 10.91
C ASN A 664 2.47 10.60 11.80
N MET A 665 3.32 9.57 11.70
CA MET A 665 3.31 8.43 12.63
C MET A 665 3.58 8.87 14.07
N LEU A 666 4.56 9.77 14.29
CA LEU A 666 4.87 10.30 15.62
C LEU A 666 3.72 11.12 16.20
N ILE A 667 3.06 11.97 15.40
CA ILE A 667 1.86 12.72 15.82
C ILE A 667 0.79 11.76 16.32
N ARG A 668 0.44 10.75 15.51
CA ARG A 668 -0.60 9.77 15.84
C ARG A 668 -0.27 8.97 17.09
N SER A 669 0.94 8.44 17.17
CA SER A 669 1.36 7.59 18.30
C SER A 669 1.54 8.39 19.60
N LEU A 670 1.98 9.64 19.54
CA LEU A 670 2.05 10.54 20.71
C LEU A 670 0.64 10.87 21.21
N ALA A 671 -0.24 11.30 20.31
CA ALA A 671 -1.63 11.61 20.63
C ALA A 671 -2.36 10.39 21.20
N TYR A 672 -2.27 9.23 20.54
CA TYR A 672 -2.91 8.01 21.01
C TYR A 672 -2.38 7.56 22.38
N SER A 673 -1.07 7.69 22.63
CA SER A 673 -0.49 7.40 23.95
C SER A 673 -1.06 8.31 25.04
N LYS A 674 -1.24 9.60 24.75
CA LYS A 674 -1.83 10.58 25.69
C LYS A 674 -3.30 10.28 25.94
N MET A 675 -4.07 9.99 24.89
CA MET A 675 -5.48 9.59 25.00
C MET A 675 -5.65 8.34 25.87
N VAL A 676 -4.80 7.32 25.68
CA VAL A 676 -4.82 6.10 26.52
C VAL A 676 -4.46 6.41 27.97
N TYR A 677 -3.41 7.22 28.19
CA TYR A 677 -3.01 7.63 29.53
C TYR A 677 -4.13 8.36 30.27
N ASP A 678 -4.75 9.35 29.63
CA ASP A 678 -5.79 10.16 30.24
C ASP A 678 -7.05 9.33 30.56
N MET A 679 -7.41 8.37 29.69
CA MET A 679 -8.50 7.43 29.95
C MET A 679 -8.21 6.52 31.15
N VAL A 680 -6.97 6.03 31.30
CA VAL A 680 -6.57 5.22 32.46
C VAL A 680 -6.63 6.04 33.75
N VAL A 681 -6.17 7.30 33.72
CA VAL A 681 -6.23 8.21 34.87
C VAL A 681 -7.68 8.56 35.22
N ALA A 682 -8.53 8.84 34.22
CA ALA A 682 -9.95 9.09 34.42
C ALA A 682 -10.69 7.88 35.02
N ALA A 683 -10.23 6.66 34.73
CA ALA A 683 -10.71 5.43 35.34
C ALA A 683 -10.18 5.19 36.78
N GLY A 684 -9.43 6.15 37.36
CA GLY A 684 -8.90 6.07 38.73
C GLY A 684 -7.72 5.12 38.90
N LYS A 685 -7.10 4.65 37.81
CA LYS A 685 -5.95 3.74 37.87
C LYS A 685 -4.63 4.50 37.90
N THR A 686 -3.65 3.94 38.62
CA THR A 686 -2.29 4.47 38.65
C THR A 686 -1.47 3.91 37.49
N VAL A 687 -0.71 4.79 36.84
CA VAL A 687 0.27 4.44 35.80
C VAL A 687 1.65 4.38 36.44
N GLN A 688 2.34 3.26 36.30
CA GLN A 688 3.67 3.06 36.88
C GLN A 688 4.75 3.16 35.82
N MET A 689 5.84 3.87 36.12
CA MET A 689 6.99 3.91 35.20
C MET A 689 7.70 2.55 35.15
N HIS A 690 7.95 2.08 33.94
CA HIS A 690 8.74 0.88 33.65
C HIS A 690 9.59 1.14 32.40
N SER A 691 10.68 1.87 32.60
CA SER A 691 11.59 2.28 31.53
C SER A 691 12.24 1.09 30.84
N ARG A 692 12.48 1.24 29.54
CA ARG A 692 13.15 0.21 28.73
C ARG A 692 14.67 0.25 28.88
N HIS A 693 15.27 -0.91 28.80
CA HIS A 693 16.71 -1.13 28.76
C HIS A 693 17.19 -1.43 27.35
N LYS A 694 18.49 -1.27 27.11
CA LYS A 694 19.12 -1.57 25.82
C LYS A 694 18.98 -3.07 25.53
N GLY A 695 18.42 -3.41 24.37
CA GLY A 695 18.20 -4.79 23.95
C GLY A 695 16.79 -5.33 24.25
N ASP A 696 15.96 -4.60 24.99
CA ASP A 696 14.56 -4.99 25.20
C ASP A 696 13.83 -5.12 23.87
N SER A 697 13.03 -6.17 23.69
CA SER A 697 12.16 -6.33 22.53
C SER A 697 10.93 -5.41 22.59
N SER A 698 10.33 -5.11 21.43
CA SER A 698 9.02 -4.45 21.40
C SER A 698 7.94 -5.38 21.99
N PRO A 699 7.08 -4.90 22.89
CA PRO A 699 6.01 -5.72 23.44
C PRO A 699 4.83 -5.84 22.47
N TYR A 700 4.22 -7.02 22.41
CA TYR A 700 3.06 -7.32 21.59
C TYR A 700 1.93 -7.89 22.46
N CYS A 701 0.69 -7.61 22.09
CA CYS A 701 -0.48 -8.12 22.79
C CYS A 701 -0.57 -9.65 22.64
N SER A 702 -0.70 -10.38 23.75
CA SER A 702 -0.81 -11.84 23.74
C SER A 702 -2.11 -12.37 23.10
N VAL A 703 -3.11 -11.52 22.93
CA VAL A 703 -4.43 -11.88 22.40
C VAL A 703 -4.54 -11.59 20.90
N CYS A 704 -4.21 -10.36 20.49
CA CYS A 704 -4.42 -9.90 19.12
C CYS A 704 -3.12 -9.62 18.35
N GLU A 705 -1.96 -9.88 18.95
CA GLU A 705 -0.63 -9.76 18.33
C GLU A 705 -0.27 -8.34 17.84
N VAL A 706 -1.04 -7.30 18.21
CA VAL A 706 -0.71 -5.90 17.88
C VAL A 706 0.46 -5.41 18.73
N GLU A 707 1.33 -4.59 18.13
CA GLU A 707 2.38 -3.86 18.87
C GLU A 707 1.75 -2.99 19.96
N VAL A 708 2.27 -3.06 21.17
CA VAL A 708 1.84 -2.25 22.31
C VAL A 708 2.87 -1.14 22.52
N TRP A 709 2.49 0.10 22.20
CA TRP A 709 3.40 1.24 22.27
C TRP A 709 3.16 2.07 23.54
N ASN A 710 4.26 2.38 24.25
CA ASN A 710 4.37 3.21 25.45
C ASN A 710 3.57 2.73 26.68
N LEU A 711 2.25 2.60 26.59
CA LEU A 711 1.36 2.19 27.68
C LEU A 711 1.07 0.68 27.58
N VAL A 712 1.66 -0.09 28.49
CA VAL A 712 1.60 -1.55 28.54
C VAL A 712 0.64 -2.01 29.63
N PHE A 713 -0.35 -2.82 29.26
CA PHE A 713 -1.26 -3.46 30.21
C PHE A 713 -0.73 -4.86 30.52
N ALA A 714 -0.42 -5.13 31.79
CA ALA A 714 0.26 -6.36 32.18
C ALA A 714 -0.50 -7.13 33.26
N LYS A 715 -0.50 -8.46 33.15
CA LYS A 715 -0.96 -9.40 34.19
C LYS A 715 0.12 -10.41 34.53
N PRO A 716 0.27 -10.77 35.82
CA PRO A 716 1.17 -11.85 36.21
C PRO A 716 0.54 -13.22 35.85
N GLU A 717 1.25 -14.01 35.04
CA GLU A 717 0.93 -15.42 34.78
C GLU A 717 2.21 -16.25 34.88
N ASN A 718 2.20 -17.33 35.67
CA ASN A 718 3.32 -18.28 35.80
C ASN A 718 4.69 -17.62 36.09
N GLY A 719 4.70 -16.57 36.91
CA GLY A 719 5.92 -15.83 37.28
C GLY A 719 6.45 -14.88 36.19
N LYS A 720 5.72 -14.68 35.08
CA LYS A 720 6.02 -13.71 34.04
C LYS A 720 4.88 -12.70 33.90
N TYR A 721 5.18 -11.53 33.35
CA TYR A 721 4.15 -10.55 33.00
C TYR A 721 3.74 -10.76 31.54
N ILE A 722 2.45 -11.03 31.33
CA ILE A 722 1.84 -11.13 30.00
C ILE A 722 1.33 -9.75 29.60
N VAL A 723 1.65 -9.35 28.37
CA VAL A 723 1.36 -8.02 27.80
C VAL A 723 0.05 -8.06 27.02
N TYR A 724 -0.77 -7.03 27.21
CA TYR A 724 -2.03 -6.80 26.50
C TYR A 724 -2.06 -5.37 25.94
N CYS A 725 -2.76 -5.18 24.83
CA CYS A 725 -3.10 -3.85 24.34
C CYS A 725 -4.29 -3.26 25.12
N VAL A 726 -4.48 -1.95 25.02
CA VAL A 726 -5.58 -1.25 25.69
C VAL A 726 -6.96 -1.81 25.33
N GLN A 727 -7.20 -2.17 24.07
CA GLN A 727 -8.51 -2.67 23.65
C GLN A 727 -8.81 -4.07 24.20
N CYS A 728 -7.84 -4.98 24.21
CA CYS A 728 -8.02 -6.30 24.84
C CYS A 728 -8.17 -6.17 26.37
N ALA A 729 -7.48 -5.22 27.00
CA ALA A 729 -7.62 -4.96 28.42
C ALA A 729 -9.01 -4.38 28.77
N ARG A 730 -9.55 -3.47 27.94
CA ARG A 730 -10.89 -2.88 28.06
C ARG A 730 -12.03 -3.85 27.78
N ASN A 731 -11.85 -4.76 26.81
CA ASN A 731 -12.84 -5.79 26.51
C ASN A 731 -12.90 -6.86 27.61
N ALA A 732 -11.80 -7.02 28.34
CA ALA A 732 -11.79 -7.69 29.63
C ALA A 732 -12.15 -6.68 30.75
N ASP A 733 -11.85 -7.01 32.00
CA ASP A 733 -11.98 -6.06 33.10
C ASP A 733 -10.66 -5.31 33.32
N LEU A 734 -10.64 -4.02 32.93
CA LEU A 734 -9.50 -3.11 33.04
C LEU A 734 -8.91 -3.07 34.45
N ASN A 735 -9.71 -3.28 35.50
CA ASN A 735 -9.27 -3.26 36.89
C ASN A 735 -8.22 -4.33 37.20
N ASN A 736 -8.26 -5.45 36.48
CA ASN A 736 -7.37 -6.59 36.69
C ASN A 736 -5.98 -6.43 36.06
N PHE A 737 -5.69 -5.30 35.42
CA PHE A 737 -4.41 -5.05 34.77
C PHE A 737 -3.56 -4.03 35.53
N ARG A 738 -2.24 -4.24 35.58
CA ARG A 738 -1.28 -3.18 35.91
C ARG A 738 -1.00 -2.38 34.65
N VAL A 739 -0.90 -1.05 34.77
CA VAL A 739 -0.59 -0.16 33.65
C VAL A 739 0.83 0.38 33.83
N LEU A 740 1.68 0.07 32.86
CA LEU A 740 3.09 0.44 32.85
C LEU A 740 3.36 1.44 31.72
N GLN A 741 4.15 2.48 31.99
CA GLN A 741 4.58 3.47 31.00
C GLN A 741 6.07 3.31 30.71
N GLN A 742 6.42 3.16 29.43
CA GLN A 742 7.79 2.89 28.99
C GLN A 742 8.62 4.15 28.74
N TYR A 743 7.97 5.24 28.31
CA TYR A 743 8.60 6.54 28.03
C TYR A 743 7.74 7.66 28.59
N THR A 744 8.37 8.68 29.19
CA THR A 744 7.62 9.83 29.69
C THR A 744 7.14 10.71 28.52
N PHE A 745 6.10 11.53 28.74
CA PHE A 745 5.64 12.44 27.69
C PHE A 745 6.67 13.52 27.39
N GLU A 746 7.50 13.91 28.35
CA GLU A 746 8.61 14.84 28.16
C GLU A 746 9.68 14.25 27.22
N GLU A 747 10.04 12.98 27.42
CA GLU A 747 11.00 12.28 26.55
C GLU A 747 10.49 12.13 25.11
N LEU A 748 9.21 11.79 24.96
CA LEU A 748 8.57 11.67 23.65
C LEU A 748 8.44 13.04 22.97
N SER A 749 8.03 14.08 23.70
CA SER A 749 7.92 15.45 23.21
C SER A 749 9.28 15.98 22.74
N ALA A 750 10.32 15.83 23.55
CA ALA A 750 11.67 16.22 23.19
C ALA A 750 12.17 15.48 21.94
N THR A 751 11.90 14.17 21.83
CA THR A 751 12.25 13.40 20.62
C THR A 751 11.50 13.93 19.40
N TYR A 752 10.21 14.20 19.54
CA TYR A 752 9.34 14.68 18.47
C TYR A 752 9.76 16.07 17.96
N ASP A 753 10.02 17.04 18.85
CA ASP A 753 10.35 18.42 18.46
C ASP A 753 11.78 18.55 17.88
N ASN A 754 12.68 17.66 18.31
CA ASN A 754 14.02 17.54 17.74
C ASN A 754 14.04 16.83 16.37
N PHE A 755 13.00 16.06 16.06
CA PHE A 755 12.85 15.42 14.77
C PHE A 755 12.45 16.43 13.70
N ARG A 756 13.45 16.88 12.93
CA ARG A 756 13.34 17.92 11.89
C ARG A 756 13.90 17.42 10.55
N LEU A 757 13.41 18.00 9.47
CA LEU A 757 13.96 17.78 8.15
C LEU A 757 15.31 18.50 8.03
N TYR A 758 16.34 17.76 7.63
CA TYR A 758 17.66 18.30 7.36
C TYR A 758 17.78 18.52 5.85
N PRO A 759 17.83 19.77 5.38
CA PRO A 759 18.08 20.03 3.96
C PRO A 759 19.43 19.40 3.61
N VAL A 760 19.51 18.76 2.43
CA VAL A 760 20.81 18.38 1.89
C VAL A 760 21.58 19.69 1.76
N ARG A 761 22.57 19.92 2.64
CA ARG A 761 23.49 21.05 2.46
C ARG A 761 24.08 20.86 1.09
N ASN A 762 23.67 21.74 0.19
CA ASN A 762 24.11 21.79 -1.17
C ASN A 762 25.62 21.50 -1.24
N LEU A 763 25.97 20.34 -1.80
CA LEU A 763 27.28 20.08 -2.36
C LEU A 763 27.50 20.95 -3.63
N PHE A 764 26.88 22.14 -3.70
CA PHE A 764 27.04 23.13 -4.77
C PHE A 764 28.45 23.75 -4.77
N ILE A 765 29.29 23.46 -3.78
CA ILE A 765 30.67 23.97 -3.72
C ILE A 765 31.67 23.02 -4.41
N LYS A 766 31.31 21.78 -4.79
CA LYS A 766 32.20 20.90 -5.57
C LYS A 766 31.69 20.50 -6.96
N ILE A 767 30.43 20.83 -7.29
CA ILE A 767 29.83 20.53 -8.61
C ILE A 767 29.96 21.72 -9.59
N LYS A 768 30.63 22.82 -9.20
CA LYS A 768 30.97 23.89 -10.16
C LYS A 768 32.01 23.48 -11.22
N ASN A 769 32.81 22.43 -10.96
CA ASN A 769 33.91 22.03 -11.86
C ASN A 769 33.64 20.77 -12.70
N ILE A 770 32.46 20.13 -12.58
CA ILE A 770 32.13 18.92 -13.36
C ILE A 770 30.93 19.16 -14.30
N PHE A 771 30.10 20.19 -14.05
CA PHE A 771 29.00 20.54 -14.95
C PHE A 771 29.40 21.31 -16.23
N TYR A 772 30.68 21.69 -16.37
CA TYR A 772 31.17 22.35 -17.59
C TYR A 772 31.57 21.39 -18.71
N TYR A 773 31.56 20.07 -18.49
CA TYR A 773 32.07 19.09 -19.48
C TYR A 773 31.02 18.12 -20.04
N HIS A 774 29.78 18.13 -19.53
CA HIS A 774 28.71 17.23 -19.99
C HIS A 774 27.45 17.90 -20.52
N LEU A 775 27.44 19.24 -20.63
CA LEU A 775 26.33 20.00 -21.24
C LEU A 775 26.52 20.27 -22.75
N PHE A 776 27.47 19.59 -23.42
CA PHE A 776 27.75 19.80 -24.85
C PHE A 776 27.34 18.63 -25.76
N GLN A 777 26.59 17.62 -25.27
CA GLN A 777 26.27 16.43 -26.08
C GLN A 777 24.84 15.87 -25.95
N LEU A 778 23.88 16.57 -25.32
CA LEU A 778 22.50 16.08 -25.18
C LEU A 778 21.40 17.09 -25.54
N ASP A 779 21.71 18.12 -26.32
CA ASP A 779 20.72 19.08 -26.84
C ASP A 779 20.43 18.87 -28.34
N HIS A 780 19.93 17.71 -28.74
CA HIS A 780 19.43 17.56 -30.12
C HIS A 780 18.19 16.69 -30.36
N ILE A 781 17.48 16.19 -29.34
CA ILE A 781 16.31 15.30 -29.62
C ILE A 781 14.99 15.69 -28.90
N PHE A 782 14.95 16.71 -28.03
CA PHE A 782 13.68 17.07 -27.36
C PHE A 782 13.32 18.57 -27.33
N LEU A 783 13.93 19.37 -28.20
CA LEU A 783 13.65 20.81 -28.34
C LEU A 783 13.46 21.26 -29.79
N ALA A 784 13.25 20.31 -30.72
CA ALA A 784 13.08 20.62 -32.15
C ALA A 784 11.62 20.90 -32.57
N ASN A 785 10.62 20.76 -31.69
CA ASN A 785 9.22 21.10 -32.00
C ASN A 785 8.69 22.30 -31.19
N PHE A 786 9.58 23.17 -30.71
CA PHE A 786 9.19 24.36 -29.93
C PHE A 786 9.68 25.69 -30.51
N ILE A 787 10.27 25.66 -31.71
CA ILE A 787 10.50 26.86 -32.54
C ILE A 787 10.21 26.48 -34.00
N GLU A 788 8.94 26.45 -34.33
CA GLU A 788 8.41 26.99 -35.59
C GLU A 788 7.03 27.59 -35.33
#